data_AF-A0A9W6Y920-F1
#
_entry.id   AF-A0A9W6Y920-F1
#
_cell.length_a   1.000
_cell.length_b   1.000
_cell.length_c   1.000
_cell.angle_alpha   90.00
_cell.angle_beta   90.00
_cell.angle_gamma   90.00
#
_symmetry.space_group_name_H-M   'P 1'
#
loop_
_entity.id
_entity.type
_entity.pdbx_description
1 polymer ?
#
loop_
_entity_poly.entity_id
_entity_poly.type
_entity_poly.pdbx_seq_one_letter_code
_entity_poly.pdbx_strand_id
1 'polypeptide(L)'
;MSSEVTPLVNGHAVLPHRDSFESVSSVRSYARVHKLRVPPFALFGAVVLLLGVNLWRAAIPNSPANELRAKPILVTTSNGVQREHFCASSKQDSGYIKLPNKIDDRYFFWYFEARRNPKTAPLVLWLTGGPGGPANVVWLDQPTNVGFSFGPDPQDADDNEDNVAENIYWFLQGFLARHPELQGREFFISGESYGGHYVPAAAYFISKQNRQTPDGAILINLQGISIGNGCTNPAIQNPHFIDMAANEYNISLVNPSEMPALKEAAKVCGQKMEECQLQPSLCFKAEAYCEEHLDNVFVTAKRNPYDIRKACPTSGTDVLKCIASDFIAPYLNSPNLRNFLHVDDRVGDWQMFNFAVNSAFADSYDVMMSTSSYVADLLDDGVRVLIYAGDADLECNWSGNLAWLQALEWTGASAFNDAQLQDMVVDDDVAGSVVAVDRLTFIRVFNAGHMVPQDQPAAFINSLKMSSPQESTPLVGADAAPTRRDVLAYRCRLVAVLLAFAVFLGCTLVDVPSDAELSLAADQSYLCDPTSKQDAGYVKLENKIDDYYFYWYFESRRSPATDPLVLWLTGGPGGSSIMAMLAENGPCKILPGITPETNLYSWTNQANVVWLDQPTSVGFSYGSQQDKDFNETNVGENIFWFLHGFLEKHPELEEREFFVTGESYGGHYVPVAAHYIWKKNQASPASLKLDIQGVTIGNGLTNPIIQVCVCLKRDQCNVECVDLTQKCQLDNTNRAICSNAQGCWKQKLIAPFEAAQRNRYDIRQPCYPDFPLCYNFSHIHAYLDSARVREMLHVDQNLGPWLEINNDVFQTFVTDGDWSMSYDTYIADLLNDDLRVLIYAGDADIMCNWMGNQAWTLALDWRGKDSFNAAEEQTLLARDPLMYDGAKVSNAGVVRSFNNCALVRLDLFNRFLAGSL
;
A
#
# COMPACT_ATOMS: atom_id res chain seq x y z
N MET A 1 10.68 -78.91 1.48
CA MET A 1 9.77 -79.70 2.33
C MET A 1 9.19 -78.68 3.31
N SER A 2 7.96 -78.18 3.18
CA SER A 2 6.64 -78.82 2.96
C SER A 2 5.81 -78.64 4.24
N SER A 3 4.51 -78.41 4.06
CA SER A 3 3.39 -79.05 4.79
C SER A 3 3.27 -78.86 6.32
N GLU A 4 2.10 -78.65 6.94
CA GLU A 4 0.70 -78.42 6.52
C GLU A 4 -0.12 -78.21 7.82
N VAL A 5 -1.44 -78.47 7.81
CA VAL A 5 -2.25 -78.93 8.97
C VAL A 5 -2.83 -77.87 9.93
N THR A 6 -3.84 -77.16 9.43
CA THR A 6 -5.18 -77.14 10.06
C THR A 6 -5.90 -78.48 9.77
N PRO A 7 -6.75 -79.08 10.64
CA PRO A 7 -8.16 -78.68 10.89
C PRO A 7 -8.63 -78.99 12.35
N LEU A 8 -9.89 -79.05 12.82
CA LEU A 8 -11.31 -78.85 12.40
C LEU A 8 -11.97 -77.88 13.43
N VAL A 9 -13.09 -77.13 13.26
CA VAL A 9 -14.36 -77.21 12.49
C VAL A 9 -15.55 -77.86 13.22
N ASN A 10 -16.56 -77.03 13.58
CA ASN A 10 -18.03 -77.22 13.53
C ASN A 10 -18.75 -76.22 14.48
N GLY A 11 -19.92 -75.61 14.17
CA GLY A 11 -20.66 -75.56 12.90
C GLY A 11 -22.13 -75.10 13.07
N HIS A 12 -22.60 -74.19 12.19
CA HIS A 12 -24.02 -73.80 11.94
C HIS A 12 -24.81 -73.06 13.07
N ALA A 13 -25.90 -72.31 12.82
CA ALA A 13 -26.34 -71.48 11.66
C ALA A 13 -27.64 -70.68 11.99
N VAL A 14 -28.02 -69.75 11.08
CA VAL A 14 -29.35 -69.10 10.90
C VAL A 14 -29.68 -67.85 11.76
N LEU A 15 -30.42 -66.93 11.11
CA LEU A 15 -30.85 -65.55 11.46
C LEU A 15 -32.34 -65.52 11.92
N PRO A 16 -32.92 -64.46 12.56
CA PRO A 16 -33.08 -63.11 11.96
C PRO A 16 -33.17 -61.88 12.91
N HIS A 17 -33.41 -60.71 12.28
CA HIS A 17 -33.66 -59.38 12.84
C HIS A 17 -34.77 -59.31 13.92
N ARG A 18 -34.61 -58.42 14.92
CA ARG A 18 -35.28 -57.09 14.90
C ARG A 18 -34.81 -56.08 15.97
N ASP A 19 -34.61 -54.86 15.48
CA ASP A 19 -34.94 -53.52 16.01
C ASP A 19 -34.86 -53.15 17.50
N SER A 20 -34.28 -51.96 17.72
CA SER A 20 -34.69 -50.88 18.65
C SER A 20 -33.97 -50.65 20.01
N PHE A 21 -33.24 -49.51 20.02
CA PHE A 21 -33.22 -48.41 20.99
C PHE A 21 -32.69 -48.56 22.44
N GLU A 22 -31.59 -47.82 22.66
CA GLU A 22 -31.25 -46.93 23.78
C GLU A 22 -31.14 -47.42 25.23
N SER A 23 -30.00 -47.08 25.82
CA SER A 23 -29.73 -47.07 27.27
C SER A 23 -28.60 -46.07 27.58
N VAL A 24 -28.44 -45.45 28.75
CA VAL A 24 -29.39 -44.90 29.76
C VAL A 24 -28.52 -44.24 30.85
N SER A 25 -28.94 -43.06 31.35
CA SER A 25 -28.59 -42.43 32.64
C SER A 25 -27.14 -42.32 33.18
N SER A 26 -26.88 -41.15 33.74
CA SER A 26 -26.00 -40.85 34.89
C SER A 26 -25.84 -41.92 35.99
N VAL A 27 -24.73 -41.88 36.76
CA VAL A 27 -24.78 -42.13 38.23
C VAL A 27 -23.54 -41.59 39.00
N ARG A 28 -23.79 -40.86 40.10
CA ARG A 28 -23.12 -40.79 41.44
C ARG A 28 -21.58 -41.03 41.61
N SER A 29 -20.86 -40.49 42.63
CA SER A 29 -21.15 -39.50 43.70
C SER A 29 -19.93 -39.30 44.64
N TYR A 30 -20.05 -38.30 45.54
CA TYR A 30 -19.29 -38.11 46.80
C TYR A 30 -17.83 -37.62 46.73
N ALA A 31 -17.44 -36.94 47.82
CA ALA A 31 -16.20 -36.18 47.95
C ALA A 31 -15.63 -36.27 49.37
N ARG A 32 -14.34 -35.97 49.53
CA ARG A 32 -13.81 -35.23 50.71
C ARG A 32 -12.44 -34.63 50.42
N VAL A 33 -12.27 -33.39 50.86
CA VAL A 33 -11.00 -32.64 50.85
C VAL A 33 -10.19 -33.03 52.08
N HIS A 34 -8.86 -33.17 51.98
CA HIS A 34 -7.92 -32.70 53.01
C HIS A 34 -6.55 -32.33 52.40
N LYS A 35 -5.82 -31.45 53.09
CA LYS A 35 -4.56 -30.82 52.64
C LYS A 35 -3.34 -31.66 53.03
N LEU A 36 -2.25 -31.57 52.25
CA LEU A 36 -0.88 -31.57 52.78
C LEU A 36 0.09 -30.86 51.80
N ARG A 37 1.11 -30.19 52.36
CA ARG A 37 2.33 -29.71 51.67
C ARG A 37 3.39 -30.84 51.76
N VAL A 38 4.56 -30.88 51.12
CA VAL A 38 5.69 -29.93 50.95
C VAL A 38 6.60 -30.47 49.79
N PRO A 39 7.43 -29.67 49.07
CA PRO A 39 8.33 -30.12 47.98
C PRO A 39 9.79 -30.36 48.49
N PRO A 40 10.88 -30.12 47.73
CA PRO A 40 11.40 -30.79 46.50
C PRO A 40 12.82 -31.42 46.69
N PHE A 41 13.39 -32.10 45.67
CA PHE A 41 14.78 -31.96 45.12
C PHE A 41 15.34 -33.22 44.40
N ALA A 42 16.41 -32.99 43.60
CA ALA A 42 17.42 -33.94 43.07
C ALA A 42 16.96 -34.98 42.01
N LEU A 43 17.45 -34.93 40.76
CA LEU A 43 18.77 -35.40 40.26
C LEU A 43 18.94 -36.94 40.39
N PHE A 44 19.52 -37.70 39.47
CA PHE A 44 20.01 -37.61 38.08
C PHE A 44 20.65 -39.01 37.82
N GLY A 45 20.74 -39.50 36.58
CA GLY A 45 21.22 -40.88 36.29
C GLY A 45 20.23 -41.64 35.42
N ALA A 46 20.27 -41.58 34.08
CA ALA A 46 21.43 -41.52 33.17
C ALA A 46 22.32 -42.78 33.30
N VAL A 47 22.76 -43.43 32.22
CA VAL A 47 22.57 -43.19 30.77
C VAL A 47 22.88 -44.51 30.01
N VAL A 48 22.86 -44.51 28.66
CA VAL A 48 23.16 -45.67 27.78
C VAL A 48 22.10 -46.77 27.71
N LEU A 49 21.15 -46.59 26.80
CA LEU A 49 20.88 -47.62 25.79
C LEU A 49 20.82 -46.92 24.42
N LEU A 50 22.02 -46.69 23.89
CA LEU A 50 22.30 -45.97 22.65
C LEU A 50 22.20 -46.92 21.44
N LEU A 51 21.86 -46.36 20.27
CA LEU A 51 21.87 -46.98 18.93
C LEU A 51 20.75 -48.03 18.70
N GLY A 52 20.12 -48.04 17.51
CA GLY A 52 19.07 -49.04 17.24
C GLY A 52 18.28 -48.97 15.92
N VAL A 53 18.24 -47.82 15.22
CA VAL A 53 17.89 -47.64 13.79
C VAL A 53 16.62 -48.36 13.24
N ASN A 54 15.57 -47.56 12.97
CA ASN A 54 14.52 -47.74 11.95
C ASN A 54 13.71 -49.07 11.88
N LEU A 55 12.38 -48.98 12.03
CA LEU A 55 11.43 -48.98 10.88
C LEU A 55 9.94 -48.91 11.33
N TRP A 56 9.22 -47.93 10.77
CA TRP A 56 7.78 -47.93 10.44
C TRP A 56 6.71 -48.37 11.48
N ARG A 57 6.24 -47.39 12.26
CA ARG A 57 4.82 -47.06 12.57
C ARG A 57 4.82 -45.62 13.11
N ALA A 58 4.36 -44.56 12.45
CA ALA A 58 3.43 -44.41 11.31
C ALA A 58 1.96 -44.73 11.63
N ALA A 59 1.41 -44.03 12.64
CA ALA A 59 -0.01 -43.68 12.76
C ALA A 59 -0.21 -42.58 13.83
N ILE A 60 -0.77 -41.42 13.43
CA ILE A 60 -1.33 -40.35 14.27
C ILE A 60 -0.39 -39.70 15.32
N PRO A 61 -0.10 -38.40 15.13
CA PRO A 61 -0.39 -37.42 16.19
C PRO A 61 -1.43 -36.38 15.72
N ASN A 62 -2.18 -35.81 16.65
CA ASN A 62 -3.07 -34.68 16.36
C ASN A 62 -2.25 -33.44 15.99
N SER A 63 -2.62 -32.75 14.92
CA SER A 63 -2.29 -31.33 14.76
C SER A 63 -3.50 -30.50 15.19
N PRO A 64 -3.37 -29.45 16.02
CA PRO A 64 -4.35 -28.39 16.07
C PRO A 64 -4.36 -27.63 14.73
N ALA A 65 -5.32 -26.72 14.55
CA ALA A 65 -5.46 -25.94 13.32
C ALA A 65 -4.17 -25.15 13.02
N ASN A 66 -3.65 -25.30 11.79
CA ASN A 66 -2.57 -24.47 11.30
C ASN A 66 -3.14 -23.09 10.93
N GLU A 67 -2.77 -22.05 11.67
CA GLU A 67 -2.99 -20.67 11.24
C GLU A 67 -2.07 -20.35 10.06
N LEU A 68 -2.60 -20.45 8.84
CA LEU A 68 -1.88 -20.09 7.62
C LEU A 68 -1.75 -18.56 7.53
N ARG A 69 -0.56 -18.05 7.82
CA ARG A 69 -0.10 -16.71 7.43
C ARG A 69 0.88 -16.85 6.27
N ALA A 70 0.72 -16.01 5.24
CA ALA A 70 1.59 -16.02 4.08
C ALA A 70 3.05 -15.70 4.48
N LYS A 71 3.99 -16.54 4.03
CA LYS A 71 5.42 -16.22 4.12
C LYS A 71 5.81 -15.42 2.88
N PRO A 72 6.62 -14.34 2.99
CA PRO A 72 7.07 -13.62 1.82
C PRO A 72 7.88 -14.50 0.87
N ILE A 73 7.68 -14.21 -0.40
CA ILE A 73 8.02 -15.04 -1.55
C ILE A 73 8.97 -14.25 -2.44
N LEU A 74 10.11 -14.86 -2.78
CA LEU A 74 11.06 -14.31 -3.74
C LEU A 74 10.53 -14.48 -5.18
N VAL A 75 10.37 -13.35 -5.86
CA VAL A 75 9.87 -13.20 -7.23
C VAL A 75 11.02 -12.73 -8.10
N THR A 76 11.32 -13.42 -9.20
CA THR A 76 12.31 -12.93 -10.17
C THR A 76 11.58 -12.13 -11.26
N THR A 77 11.79 -10.82 -11.31
CA THR A 77 11.18 -9.96 -12.33
C THR A 77 11.81 -10.17 -13.72
N SER A 78 11.17 -9.66 -14.77
CA SER A 78 11.57 -9.80 -16.19
C SER A 78 13.02 -9.39 -16.51
N ASN A 79 13.62 -8.55 -15.66
CA ASN A 79 15.01 -8.07 -15.71
C ASN A 79 16.01 -8.88 -14.84
N GLY A 80 15.59 -9.99 -14.25
CA GLY A 80 16.43 -10.91 -13.46
C GLY A 80 16.63 -10.54 -11.99
N VAL A 81 15.99 -9.48 -11.48
CA VAL A 81 16.09 -9.07 -10.07
C VAL A 81 15.14 -9.88 -9.20
N GLN A 82 15.57 -10.33 -8.02
CA GLN A 82 14.67 -10.95 -7.03
C GLN A 82 14.12 -9.93 -6.03
N ARG A 83 12.80 -10.02 -5.73
CA ARG A 83 12.08 -9.18 -4.76
C ARG A 83 11.20 -10.06 -3.86
N GLU A 84 11.07 -9.73 -2.58
CA GLU A 84 10.05 -10.36 -1.73
C GLU A 84 8.69 -9.68 -1.87
N HIS A 85 7.62 -10.47 -2.07
CA HIS A 85 6.23 -9.99 -2.16
C HIS A 85 5.36 -10.64 -1.06
N PHE A 86 4.43 -9.85 -0.50
CA PHE A 86 3.57 -10.20 0.64
C PHE A 86 2.08 -10.08 0.28
N CYS A 87 1.26 -11.04 0.73
CA CYS A 87 -0.20 -10.92 0.77
C CYS A 87 -0.71 -10.97 2.22
N ALA A 88 -0.81 -9.79 2.84
CA ALA A 88 -1.54 -9.45 4.06
C ALA A 88 -1.23 -10.19 5.38
N SER A 89 -1.44 -9.46 6.49
CA SER A 89 -1.48 -9.99 7.87
C SER A 89 -2.83 -10.59 8.27
N SER A 90 -3.83 -10.50 7.39
CA SER A 90 -5.18 -11.07 7.59
C SER A 90 -5.14 -12.61 7.51
N LYS A 91 -5.95 -13.29 8.32
CA LYS A 91 -6.10 -14.77 8.26
C LYS A 91 -6.61 -15.16 6.88
N GLN A 92 -5.99 -16.19 6.30
CA GLN A 92 -6.27 -16.68 4.95
C GLN A 92 -6.58 -18.18 4.96
N ASP A 93 -7.27 -18.64 3.91
CA ASP A 93 -7.34 -20.05 3.51
C ASP A 93 -7.33 -20.12 1.96
N SER A 94 -6.93 -21.25 1.39
CA SER A 94 -6.84 -21.40 -0.07
C SER A 94 -6.88 -22.85 -0.54
N GLY A 95 -6.76 -23.02 -1.86
CA GLY A 95 -6.72 -24.31 -2.53
C GLY A 95 -8.04 -24.57 -3.26
N TYR A 96 -8.47 -25.83 -3.31
CA TYR A 96 -9.51 -26.24 -4.25
C TYR A 96 -10.81 -26.69 -3.60
N ILE A 97 -11.92 -26.36 -4.27
CA ILE A 97 -13.20 -27.07 -4.16
C ILE A 97 -13.38 -27.88 -5.45
N LYS A 98 -13.64 -29.18 -5.33
CA LYS A 98 -14.05 -29.99 -6.50
C LYS A 98 -15.52 -29.73 -6.80
N LEU A 99 -15.83 -29.49 -8.07
CA LEU A 99 -17.19 -29.35 -8.57
C LEU A 99 -17.86 -30.74 -8.67
N PRO A 100 -19.10 -30.93 -8.17
CA PRO A 100 -19.81 -32.22 -8.17
C PRO A 100 -20.60 -32.47 -9.46
N ASN A 101 -20.86 -31.41 -10.24
CA ASN A 101 -21.50 -31.44 -11.57
C ASN A 101 -20.50 -31.71 -12.71
N LYS A 102 -19.19 -31.70 -12.43
CA LYS A 102 -18.09 -31.90 -13.38
C LYS A 102 -17.27 -33.18 -13.06
N ILE A 103 -16.45 -33.63 -14.02
CA ILE A 103 -15.75 -34.92 -13.98
C ILE A 103 -14.58 -34.91 -12.98
N ASP A 104 -13.63 -33.97 -13.07
CA ASP A 104 -12.64 -33.71 -11.98
C ASP A 104 -12.31 -32.23 -11.76
N ASP A 105 -13.14 -31.32 -12.28
CA ASP A 105 -12.90 -29.89 -12.23
C ASP A 105 -12.81 -29.35 -10.81
N ARG A 106 -11.85 -28.45 -10.62
CA ARG A 106 -11.45 -27.91 -9.33
C ARG A 106 -11.27 -26.40 -9.46
N TYR A 107 -12.18 -25.67 -8.84
CA TYR A 107 -12.07 -24.22 -8.73
C TYR A 107 -11.13 -23.88 -7.56
N PHE A 108 -10.08 -23.13 -7.87
CA PHE A 108 -9.13 -22.57 -6.92
C PHE A 108 -9.70 -21.31 -6.28
N PHE A 109 -9.49 -21.15 -4.98
CA PHE A 109 -9.83 -19.94 -4.27
C PHE A 109 -8.70 -19.45 -3.36
N TRP A 110 -8.71 -18.14 -3.10
CA TRP A 110 -7.90 -17.50 -2.06
C TRP A 110 -8.81 -16.63 -1.18
N TYR A 111 -9.06 -17.09 0.03
CA TYR A 111 -9.94 -16.45 1.01
C TYR A 111 -9.16 -15.56 1.98
N PHE A 112 -9.73 -14.39 2.32
CA PHE A 112 -9.23 -13.44 3.31
C PHE A 112 -10.32 -13.08 4.32
N GLU A 113 -10.04 -13.29 5.61
CA GLU A 113 -10.92 -12.93 6.71
C GLU A 113 -10.93 -11.41 6.97
N ALA A 114 -12.10 -10.85 7.29
CA ALA A 114 -12.31 -9.40 7.37
C ALA A 114 -11.44 -8.73 8.45
N ARG A 115 -10.78 -7.63 8.09
CA ARG A 115 -9.91 -6.85 9.01
C ARG A 115 -10.66 -6.19 10.17
N ARG A 116 -11.98 -6.02 10.08
CA ARG A 116 -12.84 -5.46 11.13
C ARG A 116 -14.04 -6.38 11.36
N ASN A 117 -14.28 -6.76 12.61
CA ASN A 117 -15.42 -7.57 13.04
C ASN A 117 -15.72 -8.82 12.17
N PRO A 118 -14.75 -9.70 11.87
CA PRO A 118 -14.96 -10.83 10.93
C PRO A 118 -16.09 -11.78 11.32
N LYS A 119 -16.41 -11.87 12.63
CA LYS A 119 -17.54 -12.65 13.16
C LYS A 119 -18.92 -12.06 12.88
N THR A 120 -19.02 -10.87 12.27
CA THR A 120 -20.27 -10.22 11.86
C THR A 120 -20.21 -9.59 10.47
N ALA A 121 -19.02 -9.38 9.89
CA ALA A 121 -18.85 -8.85 8.54
C ALA A 121 -19.51 -9.76 7.46
N PRO A 122 -19.99 -9.19 6.34
CA PRO A 122 -20.53 -9.95 5.23
C PRO A 122 -19.47 -10.82 4.54
N LEU A 123 -19.93 -11.71 3.67
CA LEU A 123 -19.10 -12.49 2.74
C LEU A 123 -19.23 -11.89 1.33
N VAL A 124 -18.11 -11.59 0.69
CA VAL A 124 -18.05 -11.13 -0.70
C VAL A 124 -17.33 -12.21 -1.51
N LEU A 125 -18.02 -12.77 -2.51
CA LEU A 125 -17.35 -13.49 -3.58
C LEU A 125 -16.83 -12.47 -4.59
N TRP A 126 -15.55 -12.53 -4.89
CA TRP A 126 -14.90 -11.67 -5.85
C TRP A 126 -14.47 -12.47 -7.10
N LEU A 127 -15.05 -12.09 -8.24
CA LEU A 127 -14.68 -12.52 -9.58
C LEU A 127 -13.79 -11.40 -10.17
N THR A 128 -12.61 -11.73 -10.69
CA THR A 128 -11.56 -10.74 -11.10
C THR A 128 -12.06 -9.65 -12.06
N GLY A 129 -11.47 -8.44 -12.11
CA GLY A 129 -10.28 -7.87 -11.46
C GLY A 129 -10.46 -7.17 -10.08
N GLY A 130 -10.02 -5.93 -9.87
CA GLY A 130 -9.38 -5.40 -8.61
C GLY A 130 -10.12 -5.29 -7.25
N PRO A 131 -9.42 -4.90 -6.13
CA PRO A 131 -9.74 -5.40 -4.77
C PRO A 131 -10.52 -4.52 -3.75
N GLY A 132 -11.47 -5.16 -3.05
CA GLY A 132 -11.28 -5.49 -1.61
C GLY A 132 -11.69 -4.48 -0.51
N GLY A 133 -12.98 -4.45 -0.16
CA GLY A 133 -13.53 -3.70 0.99
C GLY A 133 -13.44 -4.40 2.37
N PRO A 134 -14.10 -3.87 3.42
CA PRO A 134 -13.99 -4.33 4.82
C PRO A 134 -14.75 -5.64 5.15
N ALA A 135 -14.94 -6.51 4.16
CA ALA A 135 -15.69 -7.75 4.27
C ALA A 135 -14.78 -8.99 4.42
N ASN A 136 -15.36 -10.17 4.61
CA ASN A 136 -14.68 -11.43 4.36
C ASN A 136 -14.69 -11.66 2.84
N VAL A 137 -13.55 -11.81 2.18
CA VAL A 137 -13.45 -11.82 0.70
C VAL A 137 -12.92 -13.15 0.18
N VAL A 138 -13.62 -13.76 -0.77
CA VAL A 138 -13.17 -14.96 -1.51
C VAL A 138 -12.78 -14.54 -2.91
N TRP A 139 -11.50 -14.65 -3.27
CA TRP A 139 -11.07 -14.58 -4.65
C TRP A 139 -11.25 -15.95 -5.31
N LEU A 140 -11.88 -15.99 -6.47
CA LEU A 140 -12.18 -17.21 -7.21
C LEU A 140 -11.57 -17.14 -8.62
N ASP A 141 -10.65 -18.04 -8.92
CA ASP A 141 -10.22 -18.29 -10.29
C ASP A 141 -11.31 -19.09 -11.01
N GLN A 142 -11.88 -18.55 -12.08
CA GLN A 142 -12.94 -19.17 -12.87
C GLN A 142 -12.94 -18.60 -14.31
N PRO A 143 -13.48 -19.31 -15.32
CA PRO A 143 -14.00 -20.68 -15.29
C PRO A 143 -12.92 -21.78 -15.16
N THR A 144 -13.29 -23.05 -15.43
CA THR A 144 -12.34 -24.17 -15.50
C THR A 144 -11.16 -23.83 -16.43
N ASN A 145 -9.93 -24.17 -15.98
CA ASN A 145 -8.66 -23.89 -16.66
C ASN A 145 -8.24 -22.39 -16.69
N VAL A 146 -8.88 -21.49 -15.95
CA VAL A 146 -8.39 -20.10 -15.73
C VAL A 146 -7.56 -20.01 -14.44
N GLY A 147 -6.48 -19.22 -14.47
CA GLY A 147 -5.62 -18.97 -13.31
C GLY A 147 -4.98 -20.25 -12.77
N PHE A 148 -5.33 -20.62 -11.54
CA PHE A 148 -4.97 -21.90 -10.92
C PHE A 148 -6.09 -22.96 -10.93
N SER A 149 -7.31 -22.60 -11.37
CA SER A 149 -8.42 -23.55 -11.55
C SER A 149 -8.17 -24.46 -12.74
N PHE A 150 -8.62 -25.72 -12.68
CA PHE A 150 -8.35 -26.68 -13.75
C PHE A 150 -9.36 -27.82 -13.84
N GLY A 151 -9.45 -28.40 -15.04
CA GLY A 151 -10.31 -29.52 -15.42
C GLY A 151 -9.67 -30.34 -16.53
N PRO A 152 -9.48 -31.67 -16.36
CA PRO A 152 -8.66 -32.48 -17.27
C PRO A 152 -9.42 -33.05 -18.48
N ASP A 153 -10.74 -32.93 -18.54
CA ASP A 153 -11.57 -33.49 -19.59
C ASP A 153 -12.16 -32.34 -20.45
N PRO A 154 -11.97 -32.32 -21.78
CA PRO A 154 -12.54 -31.29 -22.64
C PRO A 154 -14.04 -31.51 -22.95
N GLN A 155 -14.67 -32.57 -22.45
CA GLN A 155 -16.10 -32.87 -22.67
C GLN A 155 -17.05 -32.08 -21.77
N ASP A 156 -16.56 -31.57 -20.63
CA ASP A 156 -17.28 -30.69 -19.71
C ASP A 156 -16.56 -29.35 -19.51
N ALA A 157 -15.90 -28.83 -20.55
CA ALA A 157 -15.40 -27.46 -20.59
C ALA A 157 -16.53 -26.41 -20.43
N ASP A 158 -16.18 -25.25 -19.88
CA ASP A 158 -17.06 -24.08 -19.77
C ASP A 158 -16.93 -23.21 -21.03
N ASP A 159 -18.04 -22.87 -21.69
CA ASP A 159 -18.07 -21.99 -22.90
C ASP A 159 -19.12 -20.87 -22.84
N ASN A 160 -19.91 -20.75 -21.76
CA ASN A 160 -20.95 -19.72 -21.58
C ASN A 160 -21.15 -19.35 -20.09
N GLU A 161 -21.82 -18.23 -19.84
CA GLU A 161 -22.05 -17.67 -18.50
C GLU A 161 -22.96 -18.53 -17.61
N ASP A 162 -23.98 -19.17 -18.17
CA ASP A 162 -24.91 -20.09 -17.48
C ASP A 162 -24.17 -21.32 -16.90
N ASN A 163 -23.19 -21.86 -17.64
CA ASN A 163 -22.33 -22.96 -17.18
C ASN A 163 -21.49 -22.52 -15.97
N VAL A 164 -20.91 -21.33 -16.05
CA VAL A 164 -20.12 -20.73 -14.97
C VAL A 164 -20.99 -20.42 -13.74
N ALA A 165 -22.23 -19.97 -13.95
CA ALA A 165 -23.17 -19.69 -12.88
C ALA A 165 -23.51 -20.94 -12.04
N GLU A 166 -23.74 -22.09 -12.69
CA GLU A 166 -23.91 -23.37 -11.97
C GLU A 166 -22.64 -23.77 -11.22
N ASN A 167 -21.47 -23.65 -11.85
CA ASN A 167 -20.19 -23.99 -11.22
C ASN A 167 -19.89 -23.11 -9.99
N ILE A 168 -20.17 -21.81 -10.06
CA ILE A 168 -20.02 -20.87 -8.94
C ILE A 168 -20.97 -21.25 -7.79
N TYR A 169 -22.21 -21.65 -8.09
CA TYR A 169 -23.14 -22.15 -7.06
C TYR A 169 -22.58 -23.39 -6.36
N TRP A 170 -22.09 -24.39 -7.10
CA TRP A 170 -21.52 -25.60 -6.50
C TRP A 170 -20.18 -25.35 -5.77
N PHE A 171 -19.35 -24.43 -6.27
CA PHE A 171 -18.19 -23.93 -5.56
C PHE A 171 -18.61 -23.36 -4.19
N LEU A 172 -19.63 -22.50 -4.15
CA LEU A 172 -20.13 -21.91 -2.91
C LEU A 172 -20.71 -22.95 -1.95
N GLN A 173 -21.41 -23.99 -2.44
CA GLN A 173 -21.85 -25.11 -1.62
C GLN A 173 -20.65 -25.82 -0.95
N GLY A 174 -19.60 -26.15 -1.71
CA GLY A 174 -18.39 -26.78 -1.18
C GLY A 174 -17.57 -25.87 -0.25
N PHE A 175 -17.45 -24.59 -0.58
CA PHE A 175 -16.76 -23.58 0.21
C PHE A 175 -17.47 -23.35 1.56
N LEU A 176 -18.79 -23.17 1.57
CA LEU A 176 -19.56 -22.99 2.81
C LEU A 176 -19.62 -24.27 3.65
N ALA A 177 -19.48 -25.46 3.04
CA ALA A 177 -19.29 -26.71 3.78
C ALA A 177 -17.90 -26.81 4.44
N ARG A 178 -16.85 -26.24 3.83
CA ARG A 178 -15.50 -26.08 4.41
C ARG A 178 -15.47 -25.00 5.50
N HIS A 179 -16.26 -23.93 5.35
CA HIS A 179 -16.31 -22.76 6.23
C HIS A 179 -17.70 -22.58 6.91
N PRO A 180 -18.10 -23.47 7.84
CA PRO A 180 -19.39 -23.36 8.52
C PRO A 180 -19.57 -22.06 9.32
N GLU A 181 -18.49 -21.37 9.71
CA GLU A 181 -18.51 -20.05 10.36
C GLU A 181 -19.00 -18.89 9.45
N LEU A 182 -19.08 -19.15 8.13
CA LEU A 182 -19.56 -18.24 7.09
C LEU A 182 -20.96 -18.57 6.57
N GLN A 183 -21.61 -19.65 7.06
CA GLN A 183 -22.98 -19.97 6.67
C GLN A 183 -23.98 -18.93 7.19
N GLY A 184 -24.96 -18.56 6.37
CA GLY A 184 -26.01 -17.58 6.70
C GLY A 184 -25.55 -16.11 6.72
N ARG A 185 -24.28 -15.80 6.46
CA ARG A 185 -23.78 -14.43 6.29
C ARG A 185 -24.53 -13.71 5.18
N GLU A 186 -24.71 -12.40 5.31
CA GLU A 186 -25.04 -11.57 4.15
C GLU A 186 -23.97 -11.80 3.07
N PHE A 187 -24.41 -12.18 1.88
CA PHE A 187 -23.56 -12.58 0.77
C PHE A 187 -23.71 -11.61 -0.40
N PHE A 188 -22.58 -11.19 -0.95
CA PHE A 188 -22.52 -10.32 -2.12
C PHE A 188 -21.61 -10.93 -3.18
N ILE A 189 -21.90 -10.67 -4.45
CA ILE A 189 -21.01 -11.03 -5.56
C ILE A 189 -20.51 -9.76 -6.22
N SER A 190 -19.19 -9.66 -6.35
CA SER A 190 -18.50 -8.51 -6.93
C SER A 190 -17.61 -8.95 -8.10
N GLY A 191 -17.48 -8.09 -9.09
CA GLY A 191 -16.48 -8.25 -10.15
C GLY A 191 -16.47 -7.07 -11.11
N GLU A 192 -15.60 -7.12 -12.11
CA GLU A 192 -15.47 -6.07 -13.12
C GLU A 192 -15.30 -6.64 -14.54
N SER A 193 -15.38 -5.80 -15.58
CA SER A 193 -15.19 -6.22 -16.97
C SER A 193 -16.24 -7.28 -17.39
N TYR A 194 -15.80 -8.45 -17.85
CA TYR A 194 -16.64 -9.63 -18.10
C TYR A 194 -17.34 -10.19 -16.85
N GLY A 195 -16.99 -9.71 -15.65
CA GLY A 195 -17.83 -9.83 -14.46
C GLY A 195 -19.25 -9.29 -14.68
N GLY A 196 -19.46 -8.40 -15.65
CA GLY A 196 -20.78 -7.99 -16.13
C GLY A 196 -21.65 -9.11 -16.69
N HIS A 197 -21.07 -10.21 -17.18
CA HIS A 197 -21.78 -11.44 -17.52
C HIS A 197 -21.86 -12.39 -16.30
N TYR A 198 -20.72 -12.72 -15.69
CA TYR A 198 -20.65 -13.72 -14.62
C TYR A 198 -21.44 -13.34 -13.35
N VAL A 199 -21.42 -12.07 -12.93
CA VAL A 199 -22.01 -11.63 -11.65
C VAL A 199 -23.54 -11.71 -11.68
N PRO A 200 -24.26 -11.17 -12.69
CA PRO A 200 -25.71 -11.38 -12.79
C PRO A 200 -26.09 -12.85 -12.93
N ALA A 201 -25.40 -13.62 -13.79
CA ALA A 201 -25.72 -15.03 -14.04
C ALA A 201 -25.60 -15.88 -12.76
N ALA A 202 -24.47 -15.77 -12.04
CA ALA A 202 -24.26 -16.49 -10.78
C ALA A 202 -25.27 -16.07 -9.70
N ALA A 203 -25.52 -14.77 -9.53
CA ALA A 203 -26.51 -14.27 -8.56
C ALA A 203 -27.93 -14.74 -8.88
N TYR A 204 -28.31 -14.76 -10.15
CA TYR A 204 -29.61 -15.20 -10.62
C TYR A 204 -29.82 -16.71 -10.46
N PHE A 205 -28.80 -17.52 -10.76
CA PHE A 205 -28.79 -18.95 -10.48
C PHE A 205 -28.94 -19.21 -8.98
N ILE A 206 -28.23 -18.47 -8.12
CA ILE A 206 -28.35 -18.54 -6.66
C ILE A 206 -29.77 -18.17 -6.19
N SER A 207 -30.40 -17.12 -6.74
CA SER A 207 -31.81 -16.79 -6.43
C SER A 207 -32.75 -17.95 -6.79
N LYS A 208 -32.60 -18.52 -7.99
CA LYS A 208 -33.38 -19.69 -8.44
C LYS A 208 -33.19 -20.91 -7.54
N GLN A 209 -31.98 -21.23 -7.11
CA GLN A 209 -31.71 -22.38 -6.23
C GLN A 209 -32.25 -22.15 -4.81
N ASN A 210 -32.06 -20.97 -4.23
CA ASN A 210 -32.61 -20.61 -2.93
C ASN A 210 -34.14 -20.79 -2.89
N ARG A 211 -34.84 -20.40 -3.96
CA ARG A 211 -36.30 -20.55 -4.14
C ARG A 211 -36.78 -21.99 -4.25
N GLN A 212 -35.95 -22.89 -4.78
CA GLN A 212 -36.25 -24.32 -4.90
C GLN A 212 -35.95 -25.09 -3.61
N THR A 213 -35.06 -24.55 -2.76
CA THR A 213 -34.64 -25.11 -1.47
C THR A 213 -34.31 -26.63 -1.53
N PRO A 214 -33.30 -27.06 -2.31
CA PRO A 214 -32.97 -28.48 -2.46
C PRO A 214 -32.59 -29.14 -1.13
N ASP A 215 -33.08 -30.37 -0.91
CA ASP A 215 -32.82 -31.14 0.32
C ASP A 215 -31.30 -31.29 0.57
N GLY A 216 -30.82 -30.68 1.67
CA GLY A 216 -29.42 -30.72 2.09
C GLY A 216 -28.50 -29.64 1.51
N ALA A 217 -29.01 -28.73 0.66
CA ALA A 217 -28.25 -27.58 0.20
C ALA A 217 -28.09 -26.51 1.30
N ILE A 218 -26.96 -25.80 1.28
CA ILE A 218 -26.70 -24.65 2.14
C ILE A 218 -27.36 -23.42 1.51
N LEU A 219 -28.24 -22.75 2.26
CA LEU A 219 -28.87 -21.50 1.82
C LEU A 219 -27.82 -20.38 1.70
N ILE A 220 -27.70 -19.78 0.52
CA ILE A 220 -26.79 -18.66 0.26
C ILE A 220 -27.59 -17.36 0.43
N ASN A 221 -27.38 -16.63 1.52
CA ASN A 221 -28.13 -15.40 1.84
C ASN A 221 -27.64 -14.20 0.99
N LEU A 222 -27.93 -14.26 -0.32
CA LEU A 222 -27.62 -13.23 -1.30
C LEU A 222 -28.34 -11.91 -0.96
N GLN A 223 -27.58 -10.81 -0.90
CA GLN A 223 -28.03 -9.49 -0.46
C GLN A 223 -27.75 -8.38 -1.46
N GLY A 224 -26.83 -8.58 -2.40
CA GLY A 224 -26.54 -7.64 -3.47
C GLY A 224 -25.49 -8.14 -4.46
N ILE A 225 -25.39 -7.44 -5.59
CA ILE A 225 -24.30 -7.55 -6.56
C ILE A 225 -23.64 -6.19 -6.78
N SER A 226 -22.36 -6.19 -7.13
CA SER A 226 -21.63 -4.99 -7.55
C SER A 226 -20.79 -5.25 -8.80
N ILE A 227 -20.97 -4.44 -9.85
CA ILE A 227 -20.27 -4.62 -11.13
C ILE A 227 -19.51 -3.33 -11.46
N GLY A 228 -18.18 -3.44 -11.53
CA GLY A 228 -17.29 -2.37 -11.95
C GLY A 228 -17.02 -2.42 -13.45
N ASN A 229 -17.16 -1.32 -14.18
CA ASN A 229 -16.85 -1.24 -15.61
C ASN A 229 -17.37 -2.50 -16.36
N GLY A 230 -18.64 -2.81 -16.14
CA GLY A 230 -19.23 -4.07 -16.57
C GLY A 230 -19.50 -4.05 -18.06
N CYS A 231 -19.15 -5.13 -18.75
CA CYS A 231 -19.74 -5.43 -20.05
C CYS A 231 -20.87 -6.45 -19.83
N THR A 232 -22.12 -6.00 -20.07
CA THR A 232 -23.38 -6.61 -19.57
C THR A 232 -24.49 -6.58 -20.64
N ASN A 233 -24.49 -5.58 -21.52
CA ASN A 233 -25.37 -5.50 -22.68
C ASN A 233 -24.62 -4.88 -23.88
N PRO A 234 -23.85 -5.66 -24.65
CA PRO A 234 -23.07 -5.18 -25.79
C PRO A 234 -23.92 -4.47 -26.86
N ALA A 235 -25.18 -4.89 -27.05
CA ALA A 235 -26.08 -4.28 -28.02
C ALA A 235 -26.41 -2.81 -27.72
N ILE A 236 -26.39 -2.42 -26.45
CA ILE A 236 -26.51 -1.02 -26.02
C ILE A 236 -25.14 -0.39 -25.82
N GLN A 237 -24.19 -1.08 -25.18
CA GLN A 237 -22.92 -0.51 -24.76
C GLN A 237 -21.98 -0.16 -25.93
N ASN A 238 -21.85 -1.02 -26.95
CA ASN A 238 -20.94 -0.78 -28.07
C ASN A 238 -21.32 0.49 -28.88
N PRO A 239 -22.61 0.77 -29.17
CA PRO A 239 -23.04 2.07 -29.70
C PRO A 239 -22.55 3.31 -28.91
N HIS A 240 -22.32 3.20 -27.60
CA HIS A 240 -21.86 4.31 -26.76
C HIS A 240 -20.34 4.48 -26.69
N PHE A 241 -19.53 3.59 -27.30
CA PHE A 241 -18.09 3.79 -27.45
C PHE A 241 -17.72 5.17 -28.02
N ILE A 242 -18.49 5.63 -29.01
CA ILE A 242 -18.24 6.91 -29.69
C ILE A 242 -18.62 8.15 -28.86
N ASP A 243 -19.33 8.00 -27.74
CA ASP A 243 -19.55 9.14 -26.83
C ASP A 243 -18.26 9.53 -26.11
N MET A 244 -17.33 8.57 -25.90
CA MET A 244 -16.02 8.84 -25.31
C MET A 244 -15.13 9.75 -26.19
N ALA A 245 -15.52 10.02 -27.44
CA ALA A 245 -14.93 11.09 -28.26
C ALA A 245 -15.17 12.50 -27.66
N ALA A 246 -16.16 12.66 -26.79
CA ALA A 246 -16.38 13.83 -25.95
C ALA A 246 -16.11 13.45 -24.48
N ASN A 247 -14.91 13.77 -24.00
CA ASN A 247 -14.42 13.42 -22.66
C ASN A 247 -13.86 14.65 -21.93
N GLU A 248 -13.98 14.70 -20.61
CA GLU A 248 -13.49 15.81 -19.76
C GLU A 248 -11.96 16.00 -19.86
N TYR A 249 -11.24 14.94 -20.24
CA TYR A 249 -9.79 14.95 -20.41
C TYR A 249 -9.31 15.71 -21.65
N ASN A 250 -10.24 16.19 -22.51
CA ASN A 250 -9.94 16.87 -23.78
C ASN A 250 -9.07 16.03 -24.74
N ILE A 251 -9.16 14.70 -24.67
CA ILE A 251 -8.38 13.77 -25.49
C ILE A 251 -9.12 13.49 -26.80
N SER A 252 -8.59 13.98 -27.91
CA SER A 252 -9.15 13.73 -29.25
C SER A 252 -8.91 12.28 -29.69
N LEU A 253 -9.98 11.50 -29.81
CA LEU A 253 -9.94 10.12 -30.32
C LEU A 253 -10.16 10.04 -31.85
N VAL A 254 -11.04 10.90 -32.37
CA VAL A 254 -11.41 11.05 -33.79
C VAL A 254 -11.40 12.51 -34.21
N ASN A 255 -11.44 12.78 -35.50
CA ASN A 255 -11.67 14.12 -36.02
C ASN A 255 -13.17 14.48 -35.88
N PRO A 256 -13.54 15.68 -35.38
CA PRO A 256 -14.93 16.12 -35.33
C PRO A 256 -15.72 16.02 -36.64
N SER A 257 -15.06 15.99 -37.81
CA SER A 257 -15.71 15.74 -39.10
C SER A 257 -16.23 14.30 -39.30
N GLU A 258 -15.73 13.33 -38.54
CA GLU A 258 -16.05 11.90 -38.66
C GLU A 258 -17.27 11.51 -37.79
N MET A 259 -17.51 12.27 -36.72
CA MET A 259 -18.61 12.06 -35.76
C MET A 259 -20.00 11.83 -36.38
N PRO A 260 -20.42 12.51 -37.47
CA PRO A 260 -21.73 12.24 -38.08
C PRO A 260 -21.85 10.86 -38.72
N ALA A 261 -20.74 10.31 -39.24
CA ALA A 261 -20.72 8.96 -39.81
C ALA A 261 -20.62 7.90 -38.71
N LEU A 262 -19.76 8.12 -37.72
CA LEU A 262 -19.63 7.27 -36.53
C LEU A 262 -20.97 7.15 -35.78
N LYS A 263 -21.74 8.24 -35.64
CA LYS A 263 -23.08 8.23 -35.03
C LYS A 263 -24.16 7.51 -35.84
N GLU A 264 -23.92 7.18 -37.11
CA GLU A 264 -24.80 6.29 -37.87
C GLU A 264 -24.34 4.83 -37.77
N ALA A 265 -23.03 4.59 -37.86
CA ALA A 265 -22.44 3.26 -37.64
C ALA A 265 -22.76 2.70 -36.25
N ALA A 266 -22.75 3.54 -35.21
CA ALA A 266 -23.12 3.15 -33.85
C ALA A 266 -24.52 2.52 -33.76
N LYS A 267 -25.52 3.10 -34.43
CA LYS A 267 -26.89 2.56 -34.47
C LYS A 267 -26.94 1.21 -35.17
N VAL A 268 -26.21 1.10 -36.28
CA VAL A 268 -26.17 -0.11 -37.11
C VAL A 268 -25.39 -1.24 -36.41
N CYS A 269 -24.39 -0.92 -35.59
CA CYS A 269 -23.73 -1.85 -34.66
C CYS A 269 -24.73 -2.40 -33.63
N GLY A 270 -25.45 -1.52 -32.91
CA GLY A 270 -26.45 -1.94 -31.92
C GLY A 270 -27.54 -2.83 -32.51
N GLN A 271 -28.12 -2.43 -33.65
CA GLN A 271 -29.11 -3.24 -34.38
C GLN A 271 -28.58 -4.63 -34.78
N LYS A 272 -27.30 -4.74 -35.16
CA LYS A 272 -26.68 -6.02 -35.49
C LYS A 272 -26.44 -6.90 -34.26
N MET A 273 -26.14 -6.28 -33.12
CA MET A 273 -26.01 -6.99 -31.84
C MET A 273 -27.39 -7.48 -31.35
N GLU A 274 -28.46 -6.70 -31.52
CA GLU A 274 -29.85 -7.18 -31.32
C GLU A 274 -30.19 -8.36 -32.25
N GLU A 275 -29.87 -8.27 -33.55
CA GLU A 275 -30.03 -9.37 -34.52
C GLU A 275 -29.21 -10.62 -34.13
N CYS A 276 -28.01 -10.43 -33.58
CA CYS A 276 -27.12 -11.47 -33.06
C CYS A 276 -27.73 -12.20 -31.85
N GLN A 277 -28.18 -11.46 -30.84
CA GLN A 277 -28.78 -12.04 -29.63
C GLN A 277 -30.06 -12.84 -29.93
N LEU A 278 -30.79 -12.48 -30.99
CA LEU A 278 -31.94 -13.23 -31.49
C LEU A 278 -31.57 -14.40 -32.42
N GLN A 279 -30.39 -14.36 -33.07
CA GLN A 279 -29.95 -15.38 -34.02
C GLN A 279 -28.40 -15.51 -34.05
N PRO A 280 -27.77 -16.25 -33.10
CA PRO A 280 -26.33 -16.20 -32.85
C PRO A 280 -25.38 -16.39 -34.05
N SER A 281 -25.82 -17.10 -35.10
CA SER A 281 -25.16 -17.15 -36.42
C SER A 281 -24.89 -15.80 -37.11
N LEU A 282 -25.40 -14.69 -36.56
CA LEU A 282 -25.15 -13.33 -37.01
C LEU A 282 -24.08 -12.58 -36.19
N CYS A 283 -23.68 -13.08 -35.01
CA CYS A 283 -22.79 -12.38 -34.08
C CYS A 283 -21.44 -12.00 -34.68
N PHE A 284 -20.77 -12.91 -35.40
CA PHE A 284 -19.54 -12.61 -36.14
C PHE A 284 -19.67 -11.44 -37.16
N LYS A 285 -20.89 -11.18 -37.67
CA LYS A 285 -21.16 -10.03 -38.57
C LYS A 285 -21.56 -8.76 -37.83
N ALA A 286 -21.95 -8.87 -36.56
CA ALA A 286 -22.20 -7.75 -35.67
C ALA A 286 -20.87 -7.25 -35.11
N GLU A 287 -20.12 -8.15 -34.49
CA GLU A 287 -18.73 -7.98 -34.02
C GLU A 287 -17.86 -7.30 -35.08
N ALA A 288 -17.64 -7.93 -36.24
CA ALA A 288 -16.77 -7.36 -37.27
C ALA A 288 -17.24 -5.98 -37.81
N TYR A 289 -18.54 -5.66 -37.71
CA TYR A 289 -19.07 -4.35 -38.11
C TYR A 289 -18.85 -3.28 -37.03
N CYS A 290 -18.98 -3.65 -35.74
CA CYS A 290 -18.64 -2.78 -34.62
C CYS A 290 -17.12 -2.55 -34.56
N GLU A 291 -16.32 -3.61 -34.76
CA GLU A 291 -14.86 -3.53 -34.77
C GLU A 291 -14.34 -2.61 -35.88
N GLU A 292 -14.81 -2.78 -37.12
CA GLU A 292 -14.36 -1.98 -38.28
C GLU A 292 -14.70 -0.49 -38.13
N HIS A 293 -15.81 -0.15 -37.47
CA HIS A 293 -16.38 1.20 -37.52
C HIS A 293 -16.41 1.97 -36.19
N LEU A 294 -16.29 1.29 -35.05
CA LEU A 294 -16.30 1.90 -33.72
C LEU A 294 -14.99 1.59 -32.98
N ASP A 295 -14.66 0.32 -32.78
CA ASP A 295 -13.64 -0.07 -31.81
C ASP A 295 -12.22 0.26 -32.32
N ASN A 296 -12.03 0.18 -33.66
CA ASN A 296 -10.81 0.61 -34.32
C ASN A 296 -10.49 2.12 -34.17
N VAL A 297 -11.42 2.95 -33.67
CA VAL A 297 -11.14 4.34 -33.26
C VAL A 297 -10.04 4.38 -32.19
N PHE A 298 -10.20 3.60 -31.11
CA PHE A 298 -9.28 3.61 -29.98
C PHE A 298 -7.90 3.04 -30.37
N VAL A 299 -7.92 2.00 -31.20
CA VAL A 299 -6.74 1.39 -31.83
C VAL A 299 -5.99 2.39 -32.71
N THR A 300 -6.70 3.25 -33.44
CA THR A 300 -6.10 4.30 -34.29
C THR A 300 -5.53 5.44 -33.44
N ALA A 301 -6.23 5.84 -32.38
CA ALA A 301 -5.81 6.88 -31.44
C ALA A 301 -4.63 6.49 -30.52
N LYS A 302 -4.21 5.22 -30.51
CA LYS A 302 -3.10 4.67 -29.70
C LYS A 302 -3.23 5.00 -28.20
N ARG A 303 -4.46 5.00 -27.70
CA ARG A 303 -4.76 5.05 -26.27
C ARG A 303 -4.79 3.62 -25.69
N ASN A 304 -4.71 3.52 -24.38
CA ASN A 304 -4.98 2.27 -23.66
C ASN A 304 -6.52 2.11 -23.59
N PRO A 305 -7.12 0.99 -24.05
CA PRO A 305 -8.56 0.79 -23.94
C PRO A 305 -9.07 0.87 -22.49
N TYR A 306 -8.23 0.43 -21.55
CA TYR A 306 -8.54 0.41 -20.12
C TYR A 306 -8.33 1.75 -19.39
N ASP A 307 -7.77 2.77 -20.06
CA ASP A 307 -7.66 4.15 -19.57
C ASP A 307 -7.29 5.12 -20.69
N ILE A 308 -8.25 5.94 -21.13
CA ILE A 308 -8.08 6.98 -22.16
C ILE A 308 -6.91 7.94 -21.90
N ARG A 309 -6.54 8.18 -20.64
CA ARG A 309 -5.44 9.08 -20.23
C ARG A 309 -4.07 8.45 -20.46
N LYS A 310 -3.99 7.11 -20.44
CA LYS A 310 -2.76 6.33 -20.66
C LYS A 310 -2.59 6.08 -22.17
N ALA A 311 -1.38 6.28 -22.70
CA ALA A 311 -1.06 5.96 -24.10
C ALA A 311 -0.64 4.49 -24.22
N CYS A 312 -1.03 3.79 -25.29
CA CYS A 312 -0.53 2.44 -25.59
C CYS A 312 -0.25 2.27 -27.09
N PRO A 313 1.03 2.28 -27.53
CA PRO A 313 1.38 2.05 -28.93
C PRO A 313 0.97 0.68 -29.47
N THR A 314 0.85 -0.33 -28.59
CA THR A 314 0.53 -1.72 -28.96
C THR A 314 -0.96 -2.06 -28.88
N SER A 315 -1.87 -1.13 -28.58
CA SER A 315 -3.29 -1.46 -28.37
C SER A 315 -3.96 -2.19 -29.54
N GLY A 316 -3.50 -1.98 -30.77
CA GLY A 316 -3.95 -2.72 -31.98
C GLY A 316 -3.13 -3.94 -32.39
N THR A 317 -2.30 -4.48 -31.50
CA THR A 317 -1.42 -5.63 -31.80
C THR A 317 -1.14 -6.55 -30.61
N ASP A 318 -1.14 -5.98 -29.41
CA ASP A 318 -0.90 -6.65 -28.13
C ASP A 318 -1.46 -5.72 -27.04
N VAL A 319 -2.73 -5.90 -26.74
CA VAL A 319 -3.44 -5.14 -25.70
C VAL A 319 -3.01 -5.58 -24.29
N LEU A 320 -2.49 -6.80 -24.13
CA LEU A 320 -1.96 -7.27 -22.86
C LEU A 320 -0.76 -6.44 -22.42
N LYS A 321 0.11 -5.99 -23.33
CA LYS A 321 1.15 -5.00 -23.03
C LYS A 321 0.64 -3.63 -22.55
N CYS A 322 -0.66 -3.34 -22.67
CA CYS A 322 -1.26 -2.13 -22.11
C CYS A 322 -1.71 -2.29 -20.63
N ILE A 323 -1.80 -3.51 -20.11
CA ILE A 323 -2.30 -3.83 -18.75
C ILE A 323 -1.40 -4.75 -17.92
N ALA A 324 -0.47 -5.46 -18.56
CA ALA A 324 0.36 -6.47 -17.91
C ALA A 324 1.32 -5.84 -16.89
N SER A 325 1.14 -6.19 -15.62
CA SER A 325 2.12 -5.91 -14.57
C SER A 325 3.24 -6.96 -14.55
N ASP A 326 4.47 -6.50 -14.73
CA ASP A 326 5.71 -7.29 -14.81
C ASP A 326 5.98 -8.21 -13.59
N PHE A 327 5.25 -8.06 -12.49
CA PHE A 327 5.45 -8.85 -11.26
C PHE A 327 4.36 -9.89 -10.95
N ILE A 328 3.17 -9.81 -11.54
CA ILE A 328 2.04 -10.68 -11.13
C ILE A 328 2.28 -12.13 -11.52
N ALA A 329 2.52 -12.42 -12.80
CA ALA A 329 2.75 -13.80 -13.25
C ALA A 329 4.02 -14.43 -12.62
N PRO A 330 5.15 -13.71 -12.48
CA PRO A 330 6.31 -14.23 -11.74
C PRO A 330 6.06 -14.49 -10.25
N TYR A 331 5.17 -13.73 -9.59
CA TYR A 331 4.78 -13.98 -8.19
C TYR A 331 3.98 -15.27 -8.06
N LEU A 332 2.91 -15.38 -8.86
CA LEU A 332 1.99 -16.51 -8.87
C LEU A 332 2.68 -17.82 -9.33
N ASN A 333 3.68 -17.74 -10.21
CA ASN A 333 4.48 -18.90 -10.63
C ASN A 333 5.67 -19.25 -9.74
N SER A 334 5.91 -18.51 -8.66
CA SER A 334 6.96 -18.89 -7.72
C SER A 334 6.62 -20.22 -7.02
N PRO A 335 7.57 -21.19 -6.94
CA PRO A 335 7.30 -22.48 -6.26
C PRO A 335 6.89 -22.32 -4.80
N ASN A 336 7.38 -21.26 -4.13
CA ASN A 336 7.03 -20.96 -2.74
C ASN A 336 5.57 -20.54 -2.58
N LEU A 337 5.03 -19.69 -3.47
CA LEU A 337 3.64 -19.26 -3.38
C LEU A 337 2.70 -20.40 -3.78
N ARG A 338 3.00 -21.12 -4.87
CA ARG A 338 2.20 -22.27 -5.33
C ARG A 338 2.05 -23.33 -4.23
N ASN A 339 3.15 -23.68 -3.55
CA ASN A 339 3.11 -24.59 -2.40
C ASN A 339 2.36 -24.00 -1.18
N PHE A 340 2.51 -22.70 -0.90
CA PHE A 340 1.75 -22.04 0.18
C PHE A 340 0.24 -22.04 -0.08
N LEU A 341 -0.18 -21.71 -1.32
CA LEU A 341 -1.57 -21.67 -1.75
C LEU A 341 -2.20 -23.06 -1.93
N HIS A 342 -1.39 -24.11 -1.91
CA HIS A 342 -1.77 -25.50 -2.18
C HIS A 342 -2.25 -25.74 -3.64
N VAL A 343 -1.62 -25.05 -4.59
CA VAL A 343 -1.82 -25.25 -6.05
C VAL A 343 -1.42 -26.67 -6.45
N ASP A 344 -2.21 -27.32 -7.30
CA ASP A 344 -2.03 -28.72 -7.71
C ASP A 344 -0.91 -28.84 -8.76
N ASP A 345 -0.08 -29.88 -8.69
CA ASP A 345 1.02 -30.14 -9.62
C ASP A 345 0.56 -30.35 -11.07
N ARG A 346 -0.74 -30.60 -11.30
CA ARG A 346 -1.36 -30.68 -12.64
C ARG A 346 -1.51 -29.32 -13.33
N VAL A 347 -1.48 -28.22 -12.58
CA VAL A 347 -1.65 -26.85 -13.12
C VAL A 347 -0.35 -26.38 -13.77
N GLY A 348 -0.41 -25.87 -14.99
CA GLY A 348 0.75 -25.26 -15.67
C GLY A 348 1.20 -23.95 -15.02
N ASP A 349 2.05 -23.19 -15.71
CA ASP A 349 2.34 -21.81 -15.31
C ASP A 349 1.06 -20.95 -15.40
N TRP A 350 0.73 -20.24 -14.32
CA TRP A 350 -0.34 -19.27 -14.22
C TRP A 350 -0.20 -18.21 -15.31
N GLN A 351 -1.32 -17.90 -15.95
CA GLN A 351 -1.44 -16.88 -17.00
C GLN A 351 -2.62 -15.97 -16.66
N MET A 352 -2.48 -14.68 -16.97
CA MET A 352 -3.51 -13.67 -16.70
C MET A 352 -4.81 -13.92 -17.48
N PHE A 353 -4.70 -14.56 -18.65
CA PHE A 353 -5.81 -14.97 -19.50
C PHE A 353 -5.52 -16.36 -20.07
N ASN A 354 -6.52 -17.23 -20.14
CA ASN A 354 -6.44 -18.47 -20.92
C ASN A 354 -7.10 -18.24 -22.28
N PHE A 355 -6.28 -18.17 -23.34
CA PHE A 355 -6.77 -17.94 -24.69
C PHE A 355 -7.69 -19.05 -25.23
N ALA A 356 -7.57 -20.29 -24.76
CA ALA A 356 -8.47 -21.37 -25.20
C ALA A 356 -9.88 -21.21 -24.60
N VAL A 357 -9.98 -20.75 -23.35
CA VAL A 357 -11.25 -20.37 -22.71
C VAL A 357 -11.86 -19.15 -23.43
N ASN A 358 -11.06 -18.12 -23.68
CA ASN A 358 -11.51 -16.94 -24.41
C ASN A 358 -11.98 -17.28 -25.84
N SER A 359 -11.32 -18.20 -26.55
CA SER A 359 -11.81 -18.71 -27.84
C SER A 359 -13.12 -19.48 -27.71
N ALA A 360 -13.30 -20.31 -26.68
CA ALA A 360 -14.56 -21.04 -26.47
C ALA A 360 -15.76 -20.10 -26.23
N PHE A 361 -15.57 -19.05 -25.42
CA PHE A 361 -16.58 -18.01 -25.17
C PHE A 361 -16.86 -17.10 -26.39
N ALA A 362 -15.90 -16.99 -27.32
CA ALA A 362 -16.12 -16.32 -28.61
C ALA A 362 -16.85 -17.24 -29.62
N ASP A 363 -16.47 -18.52 -29.68
CA ASP A 363 -17.09 -19.54 -30.56
C ASP A 363 -18.54 -19.87 -30.17
N SER A 364 -18.90 -19.73 -28.88
CA SER A 364 -20.28 -19.83 -28.36
C SER A 364 -21.11 -18.56 -28.57
N TYR A 365 -20.44 -17.43 -28.87
CA TYR A 365 -20.97 -16.07 -28.94
C TYR A 365 -21.43 -15.45 -27.61
N ASP A 366 -21.08 -16.05 -26.46
CA ASP A 366 -21.39 -15.55 -25.11
C ASP A 366 -21.04 -14.06 -24.96
N VAL A 367 -19.88 -13.66 -25.51
CA VAL A 367 -19.34 -12.29 -25.52
C VAL A 367 -20.22 -11.22 -26.15
N MET A 368 -21.25 -11.61 -26.93
CA MET A 368 -22.22 -10.70 -27.56
C MET A 368 -23.63 -10.80 -26.96
N MET A 369 -23.86 -11.72 -26.03
CA MET A 369 -25.14 -11.92 -25.34
C MET A 369 -25.39 -10.80 -24.32
N SER A 370 -26.55 -10.82 -23.65
CA SER A 370 -26.81 -9.88 -22.54
C SER A 370 -27.44 -10.54 -21.34
N THR A 371 -26.75 -10.36 -20.21
CA THR A 371 -27.17 -10.74 -18.87
C THR A 371 -27.99 -9.65 -18.17
N SER A 372 -28.30 -8.54 -18.84
CA SER A 372 -29.04 -7.42 -18.24
C SER A 372 -30.45 -7.82 -17.76
N SER A 373 -31.11 -8.78 -18.41
CA SER A 373 -32.37 -9.38 -17.95
C SER A 373 -32.25 -10.05 -16.57
N TYR A 374 -31.10 -10.67 -16.26
CA TYR A 374 -30.83 -11.25 -14.94
C TYR A 374 -30.72 -10.15 -13.88
N VAL A 375 -30.26 -8.94 -14.24
CA VAL A 375 -30.21 -7.78 -13.33
C VAL A 375 -31.62 -7.25 -13.02
N ALA A 376 -32.53 -7.22 -14.01
CA ALA A 376 -33.93 -6.88 -13.79
C ALA A 376 -34.64 -7.87 -12.86
N ASP A 377 -34.53 -9.18 -13.15
CA ASP A 377 -35.08 -10.24 -12.27
C ASP A 377 -34.51 -10.13 -10.84
N LEU A 378 -33.21 -9.82 -10.68
CA LEU A 378 -32.58 -9.64 -9.37
C LEU A 378 -33.08 -8.40 -8.61
N LEU A 379 -33.34 -7.28 -9.29
CA LEU A 379 -33.89 -6.07 -8.67
C LEU A 379 -35.33 -6.31 -8.17
N ASP A 380 -36.18 -6.93 -8.99
CA ASP A 380 -37.56 -7.27 -8.64
C ASP A 380 -37.62 -8.40 -7.58
N ASP A 381 -36.62 -9.29 -7.53
CA ASP A 381 -36.38 -10.24 -6.42
C ASP A 381 -35.97 -9.55 -5.10
N GLY A 382 -35.63 -8.26 -5.13
CA GLY A 382 -35.22 -7.48 -3.97
C GLY A 382 -33.72 -7.48 -3.68
N VAL A 383 -32.88 -8.01 -4.59
CA VAL A 383 -31.41 -7.96 -4.48
C VAL A 383 -30.93 -6.55 -4.83
N ARG A 384 -29.93 -6.04 -4.11
CA ARG A 384 -29.32 -4.73 -4.39
C ARG A 384 -28.38 -4.80 -5.59
N VAL A 385 -28.34 -3.77 -6.42
CA VAL A 385 -27.44 -3.67 -7.58
C VAL A 385 -26.67 -2.36 -7.52
N LEU A 386 -25.34 -2.47 -7.44
CA LEU A 386 -24.41 -1.36 -7.63
C LEU A 386 -23.68 -1.54 -8.97
N ILE A 387 -23.90 -0.64 -9.92
CA ILE A 387 -23.03 -0.51 -11.09
C ILE A 387 -22.11 0.69 -10.86
N TYR A 388 -20.81 0.51 -10.99
CA TYR A 388 -19.85 1.61 -10.97
C TYR A 388 -18.99 1.58 -12.23
N ALA A 389 -18.64 2.74 -12.78
CA ALA A 389 -17.84 2.83 -14.00
C ALA A 389 -16.85 4.00 -13.92
N GLY A 390 -15.56 3.71 -14.06
CA GLY A 390 -14.52 4.71 -14.19
C GLY A 390 -14.65 5.48 -15.50
N ASP A 391 -14.65 6.81 -15.44
CA ASP A 391 -14.94 7.67 -16.58
C ASP A 391 -13.77 7.90 -17.55
N ALA A 392 -12.60 7.32 -17.25
CA ALA A 392 -11.48 7.21 -18.17
C ALA A 392 -11.46 5.87 -18.92
N ASP A 393 -12.30 4.89 -18.59
CA ASP A 393 -12.36 3.62 -19.32
C ASP A 393 -13.01 3.78 -20.70
N LEU A 394 -12.44 3.12 -21.71
CA LEU A 394 -13.03 3.02 -23.04
C LEU A 394 -13.76 1.67 -23.19
N GLU A 395 -13.16 0.58 -22.69
CA GLU A 395 -13.54 -0.82 -22.96
C GLU A 395 -14.96 -1.16 -22.49
N CYS A 396 -15.31 -0.86 -21.24
CA CYS A 396 -16.67 -1.00 -20.72
C CYS A 396 -17.12 0.36 -20.14
N ASN A 397 -17.01 1.40 -20.98
CA ASN A 397 -17.17 2.81 -20.63
C ASN A 397 -18.45 3.17 -19.84
N TRP A 398 -18.37 4.29 -19.11
CA TRP A 398 -19.43 4.79 -18.24
C TRP A 398 -20.71 5.20 -18.97
N SER A 399 -20.63 5.70 -20.21
CA SER A 399 -21.81 6.14 -20.98
C SER A 399 -22.68 4.94 -21.34
N GLY A 400 -22.07 3.89 -21.90
CA GLY A 400 -22.75 2.63 -22.18
C GLY A 400 -23.30 1.97 -20.91
N ASN A 401 -22.56 2.01 -19.80
CA ASN A 401 -23.02 1.45 -18.52
C ASN A 401 -24.23 2.19 -17.93
N LEU A 402 -24.33 3.51 -18.09
CA LEU A 402 -25.54 4.25 -17.74
C LEU A 402 -26.69 3.97 -18.73
N ALA A 403 -26.40 3.89 -20.03
CA ALA A 403 -27.41 3.71 -21.07
C ALA A 403 -28.16 2.38 -20.98
N TRP A 404 -27.48 1.25 -20.71
CA TRP A 404 -28.19 -0.02 -20.57
C TRP A 404 -29.06 -0.09 -19.31
N LEU A 405 -28.69 0.62 -18.24
CA LEU A 405 -29.53 0.78 -17.04
C LEU A 405 -30.76 1.68 -17.29
N GLN A 406 -30.61 2.73 -18.10
CA GLN A 406 -31.73 3.57 -18.53
C GLN A 406 -32.72 2.80 -19.43
N ALA A 407 -32.22 1.85 -20.23
CA ALA A 407 -33.03 0.95 -21.06
C ALA A 407 -33.57 -0.29 -20.31
N LEU A 408 -33.18 -0.52 -19.05
CA LEU A 408 -33.52 -1.74 -18.32
C LEU A 408 -35.02 -1.77 -17.94
N GLU A 409 -35.75 -2.80 -18.36
CA GLU A 409 -37.14 -3.01 -17.95
C GLU A 409 -37.20 -3.72 -16.57
N TRP A 410 -37.49 -2.96 -15.51
CA TRP A 410 -37.70 -3.45 -14.14
C TRP A 410 -38.68 -2.54 -13.38
N THR A 411 -39.17 -2.93 -12.20
CA THR A 411 -40.24 -2.18 -11.48
C THR A 411 -39.91 -0.72 -11.16
N GLY A 412 -38.63 -0.37 -10.98
CA GLY A 412 -38.16 0.99 -10.72
C GLY A 412 -37.77 1.82 -11.95
N ALA A 413 -37.85 1.25 -13.17
CA ALA A 413 -37.24 1.85 -14.38
C ALA A 413 -37.66 3.29 -14.69
N SER A 414 -38.94 3.64 -14.53
CA SER A 414 -39.39 5.04 -14.70
C SER A 414 -38.72 5.96 -13.69
N ALA A 415 -38.71 5.58 -12.41
CA ALA A 415 -38.15 6.41 -11.35
C ALA A 415 -36.61 6.57 -11.48
N PHE A 416 -35.90 5.58 -12.01
CA PHE A 416 -34.47 5.69 -12.35
C PHE A 416 -34.22 6.65 -13.52
N ASN A 417 -35.06 6.62 -14.56
CA ASN A 417 -34.97 7.53 -15.70
C ASN A 417 -35.46 8.97 -15.40
N ASP A 418 -36.41 9.13 -14.48
CA ASP A 418 -36.88 10.42 -13.98
C ASP A 418 -35.91 11.05 -12.95
N ALA A 419 -34.96 10.27 -12.42
CA ALA A 419 -33.97 10.75 -11.44
C ALA A 419 -32.80 11.47 -12.10
N GLN A 420 -32.30 12.52 -11.44
CA GLN A 420 -31.12 13.25 -11.88
C GLN A 420 -29.85 12.68 -11.24
N LEU A 421 -28.76 12.65 -12.01
CA LEU A 421 -27.41 12.47 -11.47
C LEU A 421 -27.10 13.57 -10.45
N GLN A 422 -26.44 13.19 -9.37
CA GLN A 422 -26.00 14.05 -8.26
C GLN A 422 -24.50 13.88 -8.06
N ASP A 423 -23.82 14.89 -7.53
CA ASP A 423 -22.38 14.80 -7.26
C ASP A 423 -22.10 13.77 -6.15
N MET A 424 -21.19 12.82 -6.43
CA MET A 424 -20.69 11.88 -5.43
C MET A 424 -19.51 12.53 -4.71
N VAL A 425 -19.80 13.17 -3.57
CA VAL A 425 -18.78 13.76 -2.70
C VAL A 425 -18.09 12.67 -1.86
N VAL A 426 -16.76 12.68 -1.84
CA VAL A 426 -15.90 11.83 -1.01
C VAL A 426 -14.82 12.72 -0.43
N ASP A 427 -14.71 12.76 0.90
CA ASP A 427 -13.72 13.55 1.63
C ASP A 427 -13.70 15.03 1.17
N ASP A 428 -14.92 15.59 1.06
CA ASP A 428 -15.30 16.94 0.56
C ASP A 428 -14.99 17.27 -0.92
N ASP A 429 -14.32 16.39 -1.68
CA ASP A 429 -14.13 16.51 -3.13
C ASP A 429 -15.20 15.76 -3.94
N VAL A 430 -15.55 16.25 -5.14
CA VAL A 430 -16.46 15.55 -6.07
C VAL A 430 -15.70 14.44 -6.80
N ALA A 431 -15.78 13.22 -6.26
CA ALA A 431 -15.09 12.03 -6.78
C ALA A 431 -15.89 11.27 -7.86
N GLY A 432 -17.08 11.75 -8.24
CA GLY A 432 -17.92 11.13 -9.25
C GLY A 432 -19.30 11.75 -9.37
N SER A 433 -20.20 11.06 -10.05
CA SER A 433 -21.64 11.34 -10.02
C SER A 433 -22.44 10.06 -9.83
N VAL A 434 -23.50 10.14 -9.02
CA VAL A 434 -24.34 9.03 -8.57
C VAL A 434 -25.80 9.26 -8.93
N VAL A 435 -26.50 8.18 -9.30
CA VAL A 435 -27.96 8.13 -9.30
C VAL A 435 -28.41 6.84 -8.62
N ALA A 436 -29.30 6.94 -7.65
CA ALA A 436 -29.73 5.83 -6.80
C ALA A 436 -31.25 5.84 -6.62
N VAL A 437 -31.92 4.72 -6.93
CA VAL A 437 -33.38 4.55 -6.85
C VAL A 437 -33.72 3.14 -6.34
N ASP A 438 -34.40 3.08 -5.19
CA ASP A 438 -34.69 1.88 -4.39
C ASP A 438 -33.46 0.96 -4.16
N ARG A 439 -33.22 0.03 -5.09
CA ARG A 439 -32.16 -1.00 -5.02
C ARG A 439 -31.10 -0.88 -6.10
N LEU A 440 -31.30 -0.02 -7.09
CA LEU A 440 -30.34 0.23 -8.16
C LEU A 440 -29.56 1.51 -7.88
N THR A 441 -28.24 1.41 -7.85
CA THR A 441 -27.31 2.55 -7.78
C THR A 441 -26.34 2.49 -8.96
N PHE A 442 -26.23 3.58 -9.73
CA PHE A 442 -25.17 3.79 -10.71
C PHE A 442 -24.22 4.88 -10.22
N ILE A 443 -22.91 4.66 -10.38
CA ILE A 443 -21.86 5.64 -10.06
C ILE A 443 -20.88 5.76 -11.23
N ARG A 444 -20.81 6.93 -11.86
CA ARG A 444 -19.67 7.34 -12.69
C ARG A 444 -18.57 7.82 -11.75
N VAL A 445 -17.46 7.09 -11.63
CA VAL A 445 -16.30 7.49 -10.81
C VAL A 445 -15.35 8.33 -11.66
N PHE A 446 -15.06 9.55 -11.22
CA PHE A 446 -14.15 10.45 -11.94
C PHE A 446 -12.70 10.02 -11.76
N ASN A 447 -11.85 10.25 -12.76
CA ASN A 447 -10.41 9.97 -12.69
C ASN A 447 -10.04 8.49 -12.47
N ALA A 448 -10.91 7.55 -12.87
CA ALA A 448 -10.67 6.11 -12.85
C ALA A 448 -10.76 5.50 -14.26
N GLY A 449 -9.82 4.62 -14.62
CA GLY A 449 -9.97 3.73 -15.77
C GLY A 449 -10.80 2.50 -15.41
N HIS A 450 -10.59 1.41 -16.16
CA HIS A 450 -11.33 0.15 -16.02
C HIS A 450 -11.25 -0.47 -14.62
N MET A 451 -10.05 -0.47 -14.03
CA MET A 451 -9.78 -0.99 -12.69
C MET A 451 -9.99 0.11 -11.65
N VAL A 452 -11.25 0.51 -11.41
CA VAL A 452 -11.61 1.58 -10.46
C VAL A 452 -11.01 1.36 -9.05
N PRO A 453 -10.96 0.14 -8.47
CA PRO A 453 -10.30 -0.08 -7.19
C PRO A 453 -8.79 0.20 -7.19
N GLN A 454 -8.14 0.22 -8.36
CA GLN A 454 -6.72 0.54 -8.52
C GLN A 454 -6.48 2.03 -8.78
N ASP A 455 -7.24 2.67 -9.67
CA ASP A 455 -7.06 4.09 -9.99
C ASP A 455 -7.73 5.04 -8.96
N GLN A 456 -8.80 4.61 -8.26
CA GLN A 456 -9.57 5.41 -7.29
C GLN A 456 -10.08 4.58 -6.07
N PRO A 457 -9.17 4.02 -5.25
CA PRO A 457 -9.54 3.16 -4.11
C PRO A 457 -10.46 3.83 -3.08
N ALA A 458 -10.29 5.13 -2.80
CA ALA A 458 -11.13 5.87 -1.85
C ALA A 458 -12.58 6.03 -2.36
N ALA A 459 -12.75 6.41 -3.63
CA ALA A 459 -14.07 6.53 -4.26
C ALA A 459 -14.76 5.17 -4.38
N PHE A 460 -14.03 4.11 -4.71
CA PHE A 460 -14.54 2.75 -4.74
C PHE A 460 -15.05 2.27 -3.36
N ILE A 461 -14.26 2.47 -2.29
CA ILE A 461 -14.68 2.07 -0.93
C ILE A 461 -15.93 2.83 -0.48
N ASN A 462 -16.09 4.10 -0.85
CA ASN A 462 -17.31 4.86 -0.55
C ASN A 462 -18.49 4.44 -1.45
N SER A 463 -18.26 4.10 -2.72
CA SER A 463 -19.26 3.52 -3.62
C SER A 463 -19.90 2.25 -3.02
N LEU A 464 -19.08 1.38 -2.41
CA LEU A 464 -19.59 0.20 -1.70
C LEU A 464 -20.49 0.58 -0.50
N LYS A 465 -20.13 1.60 0.29
CA LYS A 465 -20.94 2.06 1.43
C LYS A 465 -22.31 2.60 0.97
N MET A 466 -22.33 3.36 -0.13
CA MET A 466 -23.57 3.96 -0.67
C MET A 466 -24.59 2.91 -1.14
N SER A 467 -24.19 1.65 -1.34
CA SER A 467 -25.10 0.51 -1.55
C SER A 467 -25.74 -0.07 -0.25
N SER A 468 -25.46 0.54 0.91
CA SER A 468 -25.99 0.11 2.21
C SER A 468 -27.33 0.79 2.54
N PRO A 469 -28.35 0.04 3.01
CA PRO A 469 -29.66 0.59 3.37
C PRO A 469 -29.68 1.50 4.62
N GLN A 470 -28.51 1.83 5.18
CA GLN A 470 -28.36 2.80 6.28
C GLN A 470 -27.82 4.17 5.81
N GLU A 471 -27.31 4.29 4.58
CA GLU A 471 -26.63 5.50 4.08
C GLU A 471 -27.23 6.02 2.75
N SER A 472 -28.40 5.52 2.32
CA SER A 472 -29.07 5.87 1.05
C SER A 472 -29.70 7.28 0.99
N THR A 473 -29.25 8.20 1.84
CA THR A 473 -29.45 9.65 1.68
C THR A 473 -28.16 10.28 1.17
N PRO A 474 -28.02 10.61 -0.13
CA PRO A 474 -26.86 11.32 -0.63
C PRO A 474 -26.70 12.68 0.07
N LEU A 475 -25.46 13.07 0.35
CA LEU A 475 -25.11 14.36 0.97
C LEU A 475 -25.18 15.50 -0.06
N VAL A 476 -26.38 15.79 -0.54
CA VAL A 476 -26.63 16.85 -1.53
C VAL A 476 -26.48 18.23 -0.88
N GLY A 477 -25.38 18.91 -1.21
CA GLY A 477 -25.22 20.34 -0.93
C GLY A 477 -25.98 21.20 -1.94
N ALA A 478 -27.19 21.65 -1.60
CA ALA A 478 -27.92 22.65 -2.38
C ALA A 478 -28.87 23.52 -1.53
N ASP A 479 -28.94 24.81 -1.84
CA ASP A 479 -29.71 25.82 -1.11
C ASP A 479 -31.23 25.60 -1.08
N ALA A 480 -31.83 25.65 0.12
CA ALA A 480 -33.26 25.88 0.30
C ALA A 480 -33.53 26.72 1.56
N ALA A 481 -33.94 27.98 1.39
CA ALA A 481 -34.25 28.87 2.51
C ALA A 481 -35.48 28.35 3.32
N PRO A 482 -35.42 28.31 4.67
CA PRO A 482 -36.40 27.59 5.47
C PRO A 482 -37.79 28.26 5.46
N THR A 483 -38.79 27.55 4.91
CA THR A 483 -40.17 28.05 4.89
C THR A 483 -40.89 27.78 6.23
N ARG A 484 -41.79 28.69 6.61
CA ARG A 484 -42.51 28.64 7.90
C ARG A 484 -43.62 27.58 7.90
N ARG A 485 -43.34 26.33 8.29
CA ARG A 485 -44.39 25.44 8.85
C ARG A 485 -43.93 24.36 9.84
N ASP A 486 -42.84 23.65 9.60
CA ASP A 486 -42.56 22.40 10.33
C ASP A 486 -41.92 22.57 11.73
N VAL A 487 -41.54 23.80 12.07
CA VAL A 487 -40.95 24.21 13.37
C VAL A 487 -41.88 23.97 14.58
N LEU A 488 -43.15 23.63 14.36
CA LEU A 488 -44.16 23.54 15.42
C LEU A 488 -44.30 22.16 16.09
N ALA A 489 -43.92 21.06 15.43
CA ALA A 489 -44.19 19.70 15.94
C ALA A 489 -43.21 19.25 17.04
N TYR A 490 -41.92 19.54 16.89
CA TYR A 490 -40.86 19.04 17.79
C TYR A 490 -40.76 19.82 19.12
N ARG A 491 -41.25 21.06 19.17
CA ARG A 491 -41.05 21.98 20.31
C ARG A 491 -41.86 21.64 21.57
N CYS A 492 -42.85 20.74 21.50
CA CYS A 492 -43.69 20.39 22.66
C CYS A 492 -43.16 19.24 23.53
N ARG A 493 -42.08 18.54 23.15
CA ARG A 493 -41.56 17.40 23.95
C ARG A 493 -40.24 17.66 24.70
N LEU A 494 -39.35 18.54 24.20
CA LEU A 494 -38.09 18.86 24.94
C LEU A 494 -38.32 19.74 26.18
N VAL A 495 -39.31 20.63 26.17
CA VAL A 495 -39.53 21.62 27.25
C VAL A 495 -39.81 20.95 28.60
N ALA A 496 -40.47 19.79 28.60
CA ALA A 496 -40.78 19.03 29.82
C ALA A 496 -39.55 18.37 30.47
N VAL A 497 -38.48 18.10 29.70
CA VAL A 497 -37.26 17.44 30.18
C VAL A 497 -36.23 18.46 30.68
N LEU A 498 -36.06 19.57 29.96
CA LEU A 498 -35.06 20.59 30.29
C LEU A 498 -35.39 21.39 31.56
N LEU A 499 -36.67 21.54 31.92
CA LEU A 499 -37.09 22.19 33.17
C LEU A 499 -36.69 21.44 34.44
N ALA A 500 -36.34 20.15 34.35
CA ALA A 500 -35.91 19.36 35.52
C ALA A 500 -34.43 19.56 35.90
N PHE A 501 -33.57 19.95 34.96
CA PHE A 501 -32.12 20.08 35.18
C PHE A 501 -31.69 21.49 35.63
N ALA A 502 -32.45 22.52 35.27
CA ALA A 502 -32.08 23.94 35.47
C ALA A 502 -32.14 24.45 36.92
N VAL A 503 -32.33 23.57 37.92
CA VAL A 503 -32.52 23.94 39.33
C VAL A 503 -31.25 23.73 40.18
N PHE A 504 -30.26 22.95 39.71
CA PHE A 504 -29.23 22.39 40.61
C PHE A 504 -27.81 23.00 40.52
N LEU A 505 -27.46 23.73 39.46
CA LEU A 505 -26.17 24.43 39.38
C LEU A 505 -26.37 25.91 39.00
N GLY A 506 -26.35 26.76 40.02
CA GLY A 506 -26.35 28.21 39.85
C GLY A 506 -25.78 28.92 41.08
N CYS A 507 -24.43 28.97 41.18
CA CYS A 507 -23.67 29.95 41.97
C CYS A 507 -22.14 29.67 41.92
N THR A 508 -21.41 30.35 41.03
CA THR A 508 -20.17 31.11 41.32
C THR A 508 -19.73 31.87 40.05
N LEU A 509 -19.21 33.08 40.21
CA LEU A 509 -18.69 33.93 39.13
C LEU A 509 -17.16 34.02 39.23
N VAL A 510 -16.46 33.87 38.10
CA VAL A 510 -15.10 34.37 37.84
C VAL A 510 -15.03 34.72 36.35
N ASP A 511 -14.33 35.81 35.99
CA ASP A 511 -14.26 36.34 34.63
C ASP A 511 -13.40 35.53 33.66
N VAL A 512 -13.79 35.52 32.38
CA VAL A 512 -13.04 35.04 31.20
C VAL A 512 -13.32 36.06 30.07
N PRO A 513 -12.33 36.46 29.24
CA PRO A 513 -12.44 37.66 28.39
C PRO A 513 -13.28 37.51 27.10
N SER A 514 -13.41 38.63 26.39
CA SER A 514 -14.29 38.87 25.24
C SER A 514 -13.92 38.14 23.94
N ASP A 515 -14.95 37.91 23.12
CA ASP A 515 -14.92 37.28 21.80
C ASP A 515 -13.76 37.73 20.88
N ALA A 516 -12.86 36.81 20.56
CA ALA A 516 -11.85 36.95 19.49
C ALA A 516 -11.35 35.63 18.87
N GLU A 517 -11.58 34.48 19.51
CA GLU A 517 -11.12 33.16 19.02
C GLU A 517 -12.30 32.21 18.72
N LEU A 518 -12.88 32.38 17.54
CA LEU A 518 -13.65 31.34 16.87
C LEU A 518 -13.47 31.44 15.34
N SER A 519 -12.20 31.49 14.92
CA SER A 519 -11.81 31.19 13.55
C SER A 519 -12.14 29.73 13.20
N LEU A 520 -12.09 29.40 11.92
CA LEU A 520 -12.33 28.04 11.43
C LEU A 520 -11.46 27.04 12.20
N ALA A 521 -12.08 26.00 12.77
CA ALA A 521 -11.38 24.75 12.98
C ALA A 521 -11.10 24.18 11.57
N ALA A 522 -9.92 24.48 11.04
CA ALA A 522 -9.52 24.04 9.71
C ALA A 522 -9.58 22.50 9.66
N ASP A 523 -10.16 21.95 8.59
CA ASP A 523 -10.10 20.52 8.36
C ASP A 523 -8.62 20.08 8.24
N GLN A 524 -8.20 19.20 9.14
CA GLN A 524 -6.83 18.72 9.24
C GLN A 524 -6.56 17.52 8.33
N SER A 525 -7.56 16.96 7.62
CA SER A 525 -7.40 15.77 6.74
C SER A 525 -6.23 15.88 5.76
N TYR A 526 -5.94 17.11 5.33
CA TYR A 526 -4.93 17.48 4.35
C TYR A 526 -3.50 17.61 4.94
N LEU A 527 -3.30 17.38 6.24
CA LEU A 527 -1.98 17.29 6.86
C LEU A 527 -1.37 15.89 6.72
N CYS A 528 -0.04 15.81 6.83
CA CYS A 528 0.66 14.53 6.90
C CYS A 528 0.32 13.81 8.21
N ASP A 529 -0.27 12.61 8.13
CA ASP A 529 -0.79 11.85 9.27
C ASP A 529 -1.57 12.70 10.30
N PRO A 530 -2.80 13.11 9.98
CA PRO A 530 -3.60 13.98 10.82
C PRO A 530 -4.16 13.27 12.07
N THR A 531 -3.80 11.99 12.28
CA THR A 531 -4.15 11.23 13.48
C THR A 531 -3.07 11.26 14.55
N SER A 532 -1.83 11.62 14.18
CA SER A 532 -0.71 11.79 15.11
C SER A 532 -0.66 13.22 15.67
N LYS A 533 -0.34 13.36 16.96
CA LYS A 533 0.02 14.68 17.54
C LYS A 533 1.31 15.16 16.88
N GLN A 534 1.20 16.32 16.24
CA GLN A 534 2.25 16.95 15.47
C GLN A 534 2.31 18.45 15.75
N ASP A 535 3.45 19.05 15.48
CA ASP A 535 3.68 20.49 15.60
C ASP A 535 4.68 20.92 14.52
N ALA A 536 4.52 22.13 13.99
CA ALA A 536 5.37 22.68 12.94
C ALA A 536 5.53 24.20 13.10
N GLY A 537 6.52 24.75 12.41
CA GLY A 537 6.82 26.18 12.41
C GLY A 537 8.28 26.44 12.74
N TYR A 538 8.55 27.53 13.46
CA TYR A 538 9.88 28.13 13.55
C TYR A 538 10.44 28.21 14.96
N VAL A 539 11.74 27.92 15.10
CA VAL A 539 12.57 28.35 16.23
C VAL A 539 13.51 29.46 15.76
N LYS A 540 13.50 30.60 16.45
CA LYS A 540 14.53 31.65 16.24
C LYS A 540 15.83 31.23 16.91
N LEU A 541 16.95 31.37 16.20
CA LEU A 541 18.27 31.03 16.72
C LEU A 541 18.87 32.16 17.58
N GLU A 542 19.17 31.89 18.85
CA GLU A 542 19.73 32.91 19.78
C GLU A 542 21.13 33.39 19.35
N ASN A 543 21.91 32.56 18.63
CA ASN A 543 23.24 32.92 18.13
C ASN A 543 23.24 33.77 16.84
N LYS A 544 22.07 34.07 16.27
CA LYS A 544 21.91 34.81 15.02
C LYS A 544 21.12 36.11 15.24
N ILE A 545 21.22 37.06 14.31
CA ILE A 545 20.47 38.32 14.38
C ILE A 545 18.99 38.06 14.07
N ASP A 546 18.68 37.34 12.99
CA ASP A 546 17.30 37.12 12.55
C ASP A 546 17.07 35.83 11.73
N ASP A 547 17.74 34.73 12.11
CA ASP A 547 17.52 33.41 11.51
C ASP A 547 16.46 32.58 12.24
N TYR A 548 15.62 31.92 11.45
CA TYR A 548 14.51 31.07 11.88
C TYR A 548 14.61 29.71 11.19
N TYR A 549 14.83 28.67 11.99
CA TYR A 549 14.87 27.29 11.52
C TYR A 549 13.45 26.69 11.57
N PHE A 550 12.97 26.25 10.41
CA PHE A 550 11.71 25.53 10.27
C PHE A 550 11.88 24.05 10.63
N TYR A 551 10.88 23.50 11.31
CA TYR A 551 10.81 22.07 11.59
C TYR A 551 9.37 21.56 11.48
N TRP A 552 9.26 20.23 11.33
CA TRP A 552 8.02 19.49 11.52
C TRP A 552 8.30 18.33 12.48
N TYR A 553 7.56 18.29 13.58
CA TYR A 553 7.70 17.35 14.69
C TYR A 553 6.47 16.42 14.79
N PHE A 554 6.71 15.14 15.07
CA PHE A 554 5.68 14.14 15.36
C PHE A 554 5.99 13.35 16.63
N GLU A 555 4.96 13.13 17.45
CA GLU A 555 5.01 12.20 18.59
C GLU A 555 5.21 10.74 18.14
N SER A 556 5.82 9.93 19.01
CA SER A 556 5.85 8.48 18.82
C SER A 556 4.43 7.90 18.85
N ARG A 557 4.10 7.11 17.82
CA ARG A 557 2.88 6.30 17.74
C ARG A 557 2.85 5.15 18.76
N ARG A 558 3.97 4.86 19.43
CA ARG A 558 4.12 3.77 20.41
C ARG A 558 3.93 4.27 21.85
N SER A 559 4.82 5.13 22.36
CA SER A 559 4.77 5.67 23.72
C SER A 559 5.54 7.01 23.82
N PRO A 560 4.95 8.15 23.42
CA PRO A 560 5.69 9.41 23.27
C PRO A 560 6.28 9.94 24.60
N ALA A 561 5.66 9.60 25.73
CA ALA A 561 6.15 9.92 27.07
C ALA A 561 7.36 9.09 27.54
N THR A 562 7.84 8.10 26.77
CA THR A 562 9.01 7.26 27.11
C THR A 562 9.97 7.03 25.95
N ASP A 563 9.54 7.26 24.71
CA ASP A 563 10.29 6.93 23.51
C ASP A 563 11.33 8.02 23.17
N PRO A 564 12.48 7.64 22.59
CA PRO A 564 13.59 8.57 22.34
C PRO A 564 13.20 9.73 21.43
N LEU A 565 13.92 10.85 21.56
CA LEU A 565 13.84 11.98 20.64
C LEU A 565 14.89 11.80 19.53
N VAL A 566 14.45 11.92 18.28
CA VAL A 566 15.29 11.73 17.09
C VAL A 566 15.22 12.98 16.23
N LEU A 567 16.36 13.62 16.02
CA LEU A 567 16.52 14.68 15.02
C LEU A 567 16.94 14.07 13.68
N TRP A 568 16.26 14.39 12.59
CA TRP A 568 16.64 14.02 11.23
C TRP A 568 17.19 15.22 10.44
N LEU A 569 18.34 14.99 9.80
CA LEU A 569 19.09 15.96 8.99
C LEU A 569 19.29 15.41 7.57
N THR A 570 18.52 15.91 6.61
CA THR A 570 18.79 15.67 5.18
C THR A 570 20.09 16.37 4.76
N GLY A 571 20.78 15.80 3.77
CA GLY A 571 22.05 16.30 3.25
C GLY A 571 21.95 17.41 2.19
N GLY A 572 22.60 17.18 1.05
CA GLY A 572 22.72 18.14 -0.05
C GLY A 572 24.19 18.48 -0.36
N PRO A 573 24.81 19.50 0.28
CA PRO A 573 24.24 20.36 1.32
C PRO A 573 23.12 21.26 0.80
N GLY A 574 22.27 21.74 1.72
CA GLY A 574 21.14 22.61 1.40
C GLY A 574 19.82 21.90 1.05
N GLY A 575 19.67 20.61 1.37
CA GLY A 575 18.46 19.84 1.10
C GLY A 575 17.46 19.84 2.25
N SER A 576 16.17 20.00 1.93
CA SER A 576 15.09 20.05 2.93
C SER A 576 14.89 18.69 3.63
N SER A 577 14.69 18.71 4.95
CA SER A 577 14.32 17.50 5.71
C SER A 577 12.85 17.12 5.55
N ILE A 578 11.99 18.07 5.15
CA ILE A 578 10.59 17.78 4.84
C ILE A 578 10.47 16.91 3.58
N MET A 579 11.44 16.98 2.65
CA MET A 579 11.55 16.03 1.53
C MET A 579 11.67 14.58 2.02
N ALA A 580 12.59 14.31 2.96
CA ALA A 580 12.81 12.97 3.53
C ALA A 580 11.62 12.53 4.40
N MET A 581 10.97 13.46 5.10
CA MET A 581 9.74 13.18 5.82
C MET A 581 8.65 12.66 4.87
N LEU A 582 8.46 13.33 3.72
CA LEU A 582 7.35 13.07 2.78
C LEU A 582 7.67 12.04 1.67
N ALA A 583 8.88 11.49 1.65
CA ALA A 583 9.30 10.44 0.71
C ALA A 583 9.83 9.17 1.40
N GLU A 584 10.34 9.26 2.63
CA GLU A 584 11.18 8.22 3.24
C GLU A 584 10.67 7.71 4.60
N ASN A 585 11.12 8.32 5.70
CA ASN A 585 10.94 7.82 7.07
C ASN A 585 9.83 8.52 7.85
N GLY A 586 9.27 9.61 7.33
CA GLY A 586 8.18 10.35 7.97
C GLY A 586 6.86 9.60 7.97
N PRO A 587 5.84 10.17 8.65
CA PRO A 587 4.61 9.46 8.98
C PRO A 587 3.63 9.31 7.80
N CYS A 588 3.86 10.02 6.70
CA CYS A 588 3.15 9.86 5.43
C CYS A 588 4.10 9.93 4.23
N LYS A 589 3.61 9.56 3.04
CA LYS A 589 4.18 9.90 1.73
C LYS A 589 3.16 10.73 0.93
N ILE A 590 3.58 11.65 0.07
CA ILE A 590 2.64 12.39 -0.80
C ILE A 590 2.47 11.65 -2.13
N LEU A 591 1.22 11.38 -2.52
CA LEU A 591 0.86 10.72 -3.77
C LEU A 591 0.60 11.72 -4.91
N PRO A 592 0.63 11.28 -6.18
CA PRO A 592 0.10 12.04 -7.31
C PRO A 592 -1.37 12.42 -7.04
N GLY A 593 -1.69 13.71 -7.10
CA GLY A 593 -2.97 14.26 -6.62
C GLY A 593 -2.84 15.11 -5.36
N ILE A 594 -1.63 15.25 -4.78
CA ILE A 594 -1.35 16.07 -3.58
C ILE A 594 -1.89 15.41 -2.28
N THR A 595 -2.34 14.16 -2.36
CA THR A 595 -2.91 13.39 -1.23
C THR A 595 -1.82 12.83 -0.30
N PRO A 596 -1.89 13.02 1.03
CA PRO A 596 -1.02 12.33 1.98
C PRO A 596 -1.50 10.89 2.28
N GLU A 597 -0.62 9.90 2.11
CA GLU A 597 -0.84 8.48 2.45
C GLU A 597 -0.02 8.07 3.68
N THR A 598 -0.64 7.43 4.69
CA THR A 598 0.06 7.04 5.93
C THR A 598 1.18 6.01 5.68
N ASN A 599 2.41 6.38 6.03
CA ASN A 599 3.57 5.48 5.99
C ASN A 599 3.55 4.54 7.20
N LEU A 600 3.23 3.27 6.95
CA LEU A 600 3.16 2.25 8.00
C LEU A 600 4.55 1.83 8.53
N TYR A 601 5.64 2.13 7.83
CA TYR A 601 7.01 1.81 8.24
C TYR A 601 7.78 3.02 8.82
N SER A 602 7.09 4.12 9.10
CA SER A 602 7.68 5.36 9.64
C SER A 602 8.48 5.16 10.94
N TRP A 603 9.51 5.98 11.12
CA TRP A 603 10.30 6.04 12.35
C TRP A 603 9.48 6.51 13.57
N THR A 604 8.38 7.24 13.34
CA THR A 604 7.38 7.59 14.38
C THR A 604 6.78 6.36 15.08
N ASN A 605 6.90 5.16 14.50
CA ASN A 605 6.49 3.92 15.16
C ASN A 605 7.35 3.55 16.40
N GLN A 606 8.50 4.18 16.61
CA GLN A 606 9.46 3.81 17.67
C GLN A 606 10.07 5.01 18.44
N ALA A 607 9.87 6.24 17.95
CA ALA A 607 10.53 7.45 18.44
C ALA A 607 9.66 8.69 18.24
N ASN A 608 9.92 9.72 19.05
CA ASN A 608 9.51 11.10 18.79
C ASN A 608 10.48 11.67 17.74
N VAL A 609 10.00 12.22 16.62
CA VAL A 609 10.89 12.57 15.48
C VAL A 609 10.68 14.00 14.99
N VAL A 610 11.79 14.73 14.83
CA VAL A 610 11.85 16.11 14.31
C VAL A 610 12.60 16.09 12.97
N TRP A 611 11.94 16.56 11.90
CA TRP A 611 12.59 16.87 10.63
C TRP A 611 12.92 18.35 10.57
N LEU A 612 14.20 18.68 10.44
CA LEU A 612 14.73 20.05 10.53
C LEU A 612 15.25 20.54 9.19
N ASP A 613 14.66 21.62 8.67
CA ASP A 613 15.19 22.31 7.50
C ASP A 613 16.39 23.17 7.91
N GLN A 614 17.58 22.86 7.38
CA GLN A 614 18.83 23.52 7.73
C GLN A 614 19.85 23.40 6.58
N PRO A 615 20.82 24.33 6.44
CA PRO A 615 20.98 25.58 7.20
C PRO A 615 19.99 26.70 6.81
N THR A 616 20.26 27.95 7.22
CA THR A 616 19.43 29.12 6.88
C THR A 616 19.22 29.24 5.36
N SER A 617 17.97 29.47 4.94
CA SER A 617 17.47 29.47 3.54
C SER A 617 17.11 28.09 2.94
N VAL A 618 17.23 26.98 3.67
CA VAL A 618 16.81 25.65 3.17
C VAL A 618 15.32 25.41 3.41
N GLY A 619 14.62 24.86 2.41
CA GLY A 619 13.20 24.52 2.50
C GLY A 619 12.36 25.72 2.94
N PHE A 620 11.79 25.68 4.15
CA PHE A 620 11.08 26.81 4.75
C PHE A 620 11.89 27.65 5.75
N SER A 621 13.10 27.24 6.13
CA SER A 621 13.99 28.01 7.01
C SER A 621 14.50 29.27 6.33
N TYR A 622 14.54 30.39 7.05
CA TYR A 622 14.88 31.70 6.49
C TYR A 622 15.69 32.54 7.46
N GLY A 623 16.26 33.65 6.97
CA GLY A 623 17.03 34.53 7.81
C GLY A 623 17.82 35.61 7.09
N SER A 624 18.83 36.15 7.76
CA SER A 624 19.57 37.32 7.30
C SER A 624 20.75 36.95 6.40
N GLN A 625 20.97 37.74 5.33
CA GLN A 625 22.20 37.64 4.54
C GLN A 625 23.48 38.00 5.33
N GLN A 626 23.33 38.58 6.53
CA GLN A 626 24.44 38.81 7.47
C GLN A 626 24.75 37.58 8.34
N ASP A 627 23.73 36.76 8.60
CA ASP A 627 23.81 35.54 9.41
C ASP A 627 24.14 34.30 8.56
N LYS A 628 24.17 34.42 7.23
CA LYS A 628 24.36 33.33 6.26
C LYS A 628 25.44 32.31 6.68
N ASP A 629 25.07 31.03 6.65
CA ASP A 629 25.97 29.91 6.95
C ASP A 629 26.86 29.54 5.74
N PHE A 630 28.10 29.13 6.01
CA PHE A 630 29.10 28.82 4.98
C PHE A 630 29.65 27.40 5.04
N ASN A 631 29.65 26.77 6.22
CA ASN A 631 30.21 25.45 6.46
C ASN A 631 29.68 24.82 7.76
N GLU A 632 30.09 23.59 8.04
CA GLU A 632 29.59 22.78 9.16
C GLU A 632 29.84 23.37 10.55
N THR A 633 30.80 24.29 10.69
CA THR A 633 31.04 24.96 11.98
C THR A 633 29.89 25.91 12.34
N ASN A 634 29.23 26.52 11.34
CA ASN A 634 28.01 27.28 11.57
C ASN A 634 26.84 26.34 11.89
N VAL A 635 26.66 25.29 11.09
CA VAL A 635 25.53 24.36 11.18
C VAL A 635 25.45 23.67 12.54
N GLY A 636 26.58 23.17 13.05
CA GLY A 636 26.63 22.48 14.35
C GLY A 636 26.28 23.38 15.54
N GLU A 637 26.61 24.68 15.48
CA GLU A 637 26.19 25.66 16.48
C GLU A 637 24.69 25.99 16.36
N ASN A 638 24.20 26.24 15.13
CA ASN A 638 22.80 26.55 14.89
C ASN A 638 21.86 25.41 15.32
N ILE A 639 22.23 24.15 15.09
CA ILE A 639 21.45 22.98 15.53
C ILE A 639 21.38 22.89 17.06
N PHE A 640 22.45 23.26 17.78
CA PHE A 640 22.43 23.32 19.24
C PHE A 640 21.43 24.38 19.75
N TRP A 641 21.41 25.57 19.16
CA TRP A 641 20.47 26.64 19.55
C TRP A 641 19.03 26.37 19.11
N PHE A 642 18.84 25.72 17.95
CA PHE A 642 17.56 25.17 17.52
C PHE A 642 17.00 24.20 18.57
N LEU A 643 17.80 23.23 19.03
CA LEU A 643 17.36 22.22 19.98
C LEU A 643 16.96 22.82 21.33
N HIS A 644 17.63 23.90 21.77
CA HIS A 644 17.21 24.61 22.98
C HIS A 644 15.87 25.32 22.80
N GLY A 645 15.68 26.14 21.76
CA GLY A 645 14.38 26.80 21.52
C GLY A 645 13.23 25.84 21.18
N PHE A 646 13.54 24.67 20.60
CA PHE A 646 12.58 23.58 20.40
C PHE A 646 12.16 22.96 21.74
N LEU A 647 13.09 22.67 22.65
CA LEU A 647 12.77 22.11 23.97
C LEU A 647 12.10 23.14 24.90
N GLU A 648 12.38 24.44 24.77
CA GLU A 648 11.60 25.49 25.46
C GLU A 648 10.11 25.49 25.04
N LYS A 649 9.81 25.09 23.80
CA LYS A 649 8.44 24.87 23.32
C LYS A 649 7.88 23.48 23.70
N HIS A 650 8.74 22.47 23.79
CA HIS A 650 8.40 21.07 24.10
C HIS A 650 9.11 20.53 25.36
N PRO A 651 8.84 21.10 26.55
CA PRO A 651 9.48 20.68 27.79
C PRO A 651 9.16 19.23 28.19
N GLU A 652 8.10 18.63 27.62
CA GLU A 652 7.79 17.20 27.76
C GLU A 652 8.85 16.26 27.13
N LEU A 653 9.85 16.81 26.43
CA LEU A 653 10.91 16.07 25.74
C LEU A 653 12.32 16.27 26.34
N GLU A 654 12.51 17.13 27.35
CA GLU A 654 13.84 17.43 27.95
C GLU A 654 14.56 16.18 28.50
N GLU A 655 13.81 15.26 29.12
CA GLU A 655 14.32 14.01 29.72
C GLU A 655 14.20 12.79 28.77
N ARG A 656 14.48 12.96 27.46
CA ARG A 656 14.44 11.86 26.47
C ARG A 656 15.83 11.49 25.98
N GLU A 657 16.09 10.19 25.81
CA GLU A 657 17.27 9.71 25.06
C GLU A 657 17.29 10.39 23.68
N PHE A 658 18.31 11.20 23.40
CA PHE A 658 18.38 12.00 22.18
C PHE A 658 19.38 11.44 21.15
N PHE A 659 18.96 11.38 19.88
CA PHE A 659 19.79 10.92 18.77
C PHE A 659 19.82 11.94 17.63
N VAL A 660 21.01 12.25 17.13
CA VAL A 660 21.19 13.03 15.90
C VAL A 660 21.36 12.07 14.72
N THR A 661 20.50 12.18 13.72
CA THR A 661 20.43 11.24 12.59
C THR A 661 20.32 11.99 11.27
N GLY A 662 20.72 11.35 10.16
CA GLY A 662 20.66 12.01 8.85
C GLY A 662 21.34 11.23 7.72
N GLU A 663 21.23 11.75 6.50
CA GLU A 663 21.68 11.04 5.29
C GLU A 663 22.56 11.85 4.33
N SER A 664 23.46 11.14 3.62
CA SER A 664 24.43 11.71 2.68
C SER A 664 25.28 12.84 3.26
N TYR A 665 24.98 14.12 2.98
CA TYR A 665 25.69 15.24 3.62
C TYR A 665 25.34 15.38 5.11
N GLY A 666 24.28 14.72 5.57
CA GLY A 666 24.09 14.36 6.98
C GLY A 666 25.30 13.61 7.56
N GLY A 667 26.11 12.92 6.76
CA GLY A 667 27.39 12.36 7.18
C GLY A 667 28.48 13.39 7.51
N HIS A 668 28.29 14.68 7.19
CA HIS A 668 29.05 15.82 7.72
C HIS A 668 28.25 16.51 8.85
N TYR A 669 26.98 16.86 8.63
CA TYR A 669 26.12 17.54 9.61
C TYR A 669 26.00 16.78 10.96
N VAL A 670 25.72 15.47 10.92
CA VAL A 670 25.45 14.64 12.12
C VAL A 670 26.68 14.54 13.04
N PRO A 671 27.90 14.19 12.57
CA PRO A 671 29.09 14.25 13.41
C PRO A 671 29.30 15.63 14.04
N VAL A 672 29.14 16.72 13.29
CA VAL A 672 29.50 18.07 13.76
C VAL A 672 28.48 18.61 14.76
N ALA A 673 27.19 18.44 14.51
CA ALA A 673 26.13 18.78 15.48
C ALA A 673 26.29 17.97 16.77
N ALA A 674 26.46 16.65 16.68
CA ALA A 674 26.63 15.80 17.85
C ALA A 674 27.91 16.12 18.64
N HIS A 675 29.03 16.43 17.97
CA HIS A 675 30.28 16.81 18.63
C HIS A 675 30.21 18.19 19.28
N TYR A 676 29.48 19.13 18.68
CA TYR A 676 29.21 20.44 19.28
C TYR A 676 28.37 20.28 20.56
N ILE A 677 27.27 19.51 20.50
CA ILE A 677 26.43 19.19 21.67
C ILE A 677 27.24 18.47 22.75
N TRP A 678 28.01 17.45 22.39
CA TRP A 678 28.86 16.68 23.32
C TRP A 678 29.92 17.56 24.02
N LYS A 679 30.56 18.49 23.30
CA LYS A 679 31.46 19.51 23.90
C LYS A 679 30.71 20.47 24.83
N LYS A 680 29.53 20.95 24.43
CA LYS A 680 28.70 21.83 25.27
C LYS A 680 28.26 21.11 26.54
N ASN A 681 27.86 19.85 26.46
CA ASN A 681 27.50 19.01 27.61
C ASN A 681 28.64 18.86 28.64
N GLN A 682 29.91 18.89 28.21
CA GLN A 682 31.06 18.88 29.12
C GLN A 682 31.28 20.23 29.81
N ALA A 683 31.11 21.34 29.07
CA ALA A 683 31.43 22.69 29.54
C ALA A 683 30.30 23.42 30.28
N SER A 684 29.03 23.02 30.07
CA SER A 684 27.84 23.80 30.44
C SER A 684 27.21 23.36 31.78
N PRO A 685 26.43 24.24 32.46
CA PRO A 685 25.59 23.85 33.59
C PRO A 685 24.53 22.81 33.19
N ALA A 686 24.00 22.07 34.16
CA ALA A 686 23.05 20.98 33.91
C ALA A 686 21.78 21.39 33.14
N SER A 687 21.31 22.63 33.31
CA SER A 687 20.15 23.20 32.61
C SER A 687 20.38 23.54 31.13
N LEU A 688 21.60 23.30 30.61
CA LEU A 688 21.96 23.52 29.21
C LEU A 688 22.64 22.26 28.65
N LYS A 689 22.12 21.09 29.03
CA LYS A 689 22.58 19.78 28.55
C LYS A 689 21.46 19.03 27.87
N LEU A 690 21.79 18.40 26.76
CA LEU A 690 20.91 17.49 26.02
C LEU A 690 21.35 16.05 26.30
N ASP A 691 20.44 15.12 26.56
CA ASP A 691 20.77 13.71 26.80
C ASP A 691 21.14 12.97 25.50
N ILE A 692 22.23 13.39 24.85
CA ILE A 692 22.69 12.82 23.59
C ILE A 692 23.25 11.41 23.82
N GLN A 693 22.52 10.41 23.32
CA GLN A 693 22.78 8.99 23.49
C GLN A 693 23.49 8.34 22.30
N GLY A 694 23.46 8.98 21.14
CA GLY A 694 24.16 8.51 19.96
C GLY A 694 23.85 9.23 18.66
N VAL A 695 24.39 8.67 17.57
CA VAL A 695 24.20 9.16 16.20
C VAL A 695 23.93 8.03 15.20
N THR A 696 23.22 8.36 14.12
CA THR A 696 22.93 7.41 13.03
C THR A 696 23.12 8.07 11.66
N ILE A 697 24.01 7.51 10.84
CA ILE A 697 24.43 8.09 9.55
C ILE A 697 24.06 7.12 8.42
N GLY A 698 23.08 7.51 7.60
CA GLY A 698 22.57 6.74 6.47
C GLY A 698 23.22 7.15 5.16
N ASN A 699 23.81 6.21 4.42
CA ASN A 699 24.50 6.49 3.15
C ASN A 699 25.33 7.79 3.21
N GLY A 700 26.14 7.94 4.25
CA GLY A 700 26.80 9.21 4.57
C GLY A 700 28.04 9.47 3.71
N LEU A 701 28.36 10.74 3.49
CA LEU A 701 29.71 11.22 3.17
C LEU A 701 30.33 11.75 4.47
N THR A 702 31.44 11.17 4.93
CA THR A 702 32.05 11.44 6.25
C THR A 702 33.58 11.52 6.19
N ASN A 703 34.20 10.73 5.30
CA ASN A 703 35.61 10.86 4.91
C ASN A 703 35.71 10.74 3.37
N PRO A 704 35.64 11.87 2.63
CA PRO A 704 35.61 11.89 1.17
C PRO A 704 36.79 11.15 0.52
N ILE A 705 38.00 11.27 1.09
CA ILE A 705 39.21 10.65 0.55
C ILE A 705 39.09 9.12 0.54
N ILE A 706 38.74 8.51 1.68
CA ILE A 706 38.62 7.05 1.76
C ILE A 706 37.44 6.57 0.90
N GLN A 707 36.29 7.23 1.01
CA GLN A 707 35.06 6.78 0.35
C GLN A 707 35.16 6.81 -1.17
N VAL A 708 35.68 7.91 -1.75
CA VAL A 708 35.81 8.04 -3.20
C VAL A 708 36.94 7.17 -3.75
N CYS A 709 38.06 7.01 -3.03
CA CYS A 709 39.10 6.04 -3.40
C CYS A 709 38.59 4.60 -3.48
N VAL A 710 37.65 4.21 -2.62
CA VAL A 710 37.07 2.87 -2.64
C VAL A 710 36.01 2.74 -3.73
N CYS A 711 35.19 3.77 -3.97
CA CYS A 711 34.21 3.79 -5.06
C CYS A 711 34.84 3.56 -6.44
N LEU A 712 36.00 4.17 -6.70
CA LEU A 712 36.75 4.02 -7.95
C LEU A 712 37.61 2.74 -8.02
N LYS A 713 37.66 1.97 -6.92
CA LYS A 713 38.68 0.96 -6.58
C LYS A 713 40.06 1.59 -6.30
N ARG A 714 40.75 0.99 -5.33
CA ARG A 714 41.99 1.53 -4.74
C ARG A 714 43.16 1.63 -5.72
N ASP A 715 43.16 0.81 -6.77
CA ASP A 715 44.12 0.83 -7.89
C ASP A 715 43.88 1.98 -8.89
N GLN A 716 42.69 2.58 -8.88
CA GLN A 716 42.28 3.65 -9.80
C GLN A 716 42.01 4.98 -9.08
N CYS A 717 42.21 5.05 -7.76
CA CYS A 717 42.04 6.28 -7.01
C CYS A 717 43.00 7.36 -7.53
N ASN A 718 42.44 8.51 -7.90
CA ASN A 718 43.17 9.55 -8.59
C ASN A 718 44.06 10.34 -7.60
N VAL A 719 45.38 10.18 -7.73
CA VAL A 719 46.39 10.80 -6.84
C VAL A 719 46.32 12.32 -6.84
N GLU A 720 46.00 12.96 -7.98
CA GLU A 720 45.83 14.41 -8.08
C GLU A 720 44.60 14.89 -7.30
N CYS A 721 43.45 14.22 -7.44
CA CYS A 721 42.26 14.57 -6.66
C CYS A 721 42.48 14.35 -5.15
N VAL A 722 43.19 13.29 -4.74
CA VAL A 722 43.56 13.05 -3.33
C VAL A 722 44.48 14.15 -2.79
N ASP A 723 45.56 14.48 -3.50
CA ASP A 723 46.52 15.53 -3.13
C ASP A 723 45.85 16.91 -3.01
N LEU A 724 44.94 17.25 -3.94
CA LEU A 724 44.12 18.46 -3.86
C LEU A 724 43.18 18.44 -2.65
N THR A 725 42.53 17.31 -2.35
CA THR A 725 41.63 17.16 -1.20
C THR A 725 42.39 17.31 0.11
N GLN A 726 43.55 16.66 0.25
CA GLN A 726 44.42 16.77 1.42
C GLN A 726 44.92 18.21 1.63
N LYS A 727 45.24 18.94 0.55
CA LYS A 727 45.62 20.35 0.64
C LYS A 727 44.45 21.25 1.06
N CYS A 728 43.23 20.96 0.61
CA CYS A 728 42.04 21.64 1.11
C CYS A 728 41.79 21.36 2.60
N GLN A 729 41.95 20.11 3.05
CA GLN A 729 41.82 19.75 4.47
C GLN A 729 42.88 20.41 5.37
N LEU A 730 44.05 20.74 4.83
CA LEU A 730 45.14 21.43 5.54
C LEU A 730 45.02 22.97 5.50
N ASP A 731 44.36 23.52 4.48
CA ASP A 731 44.14 24.97 4.30
C ASP A 731 42.79 25.18 3.58
N ASN A 732 41.69 25.04 4.33
CA ASN A 732 40.34 25.22 3.80
C ASN A 732 40.03 26.69 3.46
N THR A 733 40.85 27.64 3.93
CA THR A 733 40.75 29.05 3.51
C THR A 733 41.11 29.22 2.02
N ASN A 734 41.84 28.26 1.46
CA ASN A 734 42.27 28.26 0.06
C ASN A 734 41.19 27.68 -0.87
N ARG A 735 40.11 28.45 -1.04
CA ARG A 735 38.96 28.14 -1.90
C ARG A 735 39.32 27.67 -3.31
N ALA A 736 40.45 28.13 -3.86
CA ALA A 736 40.95 27.68 -5.16
C ALA A 736 41.43 26.22 -5.14
N ILE A 737 42.15 25.80 -4.09
CA ILE A 737 42.54 24.38 -3.90
C ILE A 737 41.30 23.53 -3.66
N CYS A 738 40.38 23.97 -2.80
CA CYS A 738 39.16 23.23 -2.49
C CYS A 738 38.22 23.06 -3.70
N SER A 739 37.98 24.12 -4.46
CA SER A 739 37.19 24.06 -5.70
C SER A 739 37.86 23.18 -6.76
N ASN A 740 39.20 23.19 -6.87
CA ASN A 740 39.94 22.25 -7.72
C ASN A 740 39.79 20.79 -7.24
N ALA A 741 39.82 20.51 -5.93
CA ALA A 741 39.63 19.18 -5.37
C ALA A 741 38.24 18.62 -5.70
N GLN A 742 37.19 19.39 -5.41
CA GLN A 742 35.80 19.02 -5.72
C GLN A 742 35.57 18.91 -7.23
N GLY A 743 36.13 19.80 -8.04
CA GLY A 743 36.08 19.75 -9.50
C GLY A 743 36.76 18.50 -10.08
N CYS A 744 37.89 18.08 -9.50
CA CYS A 744 38.58 16.85 -9.83
C CYS A 744 37.67 15.63 -9.58
N TRP A 745 37.07 15.53 -8.38
CA TRP A 745 36.13 14.44 -8.08
C TRP A 745 34.86 14.49 -8.93
N LYS A 746 34.29 15.67 -9.22
CA LYS A 746 33.15 15.78 -10.14
C LYS A 746 33.47 15.18 -11.52
N GLN A 747 34.67 15.41 -12.05
CA GLN A 747 35.09 14.84 -13.33
C GLN A 747 35.42 13.34 -13.26
N LYS A 748 36.02 12.83 -12.17
CA LYS A 748 36.46 11.43 -12.10
C LYS A 748 35.41 10.46 -11.53
N LEU A 749 34.55 10.93 -10.64
CA LEU A 749 33.49 10.15 -9.99
C LEU A 749 32.12 10.39 -10.62
N ILE A 750 31.67 11.64 -10.72
CA ILE A 750 30.25 11.94 -11.00
C ILE A 750 29.95 11.92 -12.51
N ALA A 751 30.78 12.60 -13.32
CA ALA A 751 30.58 12.73 -14.76
C ALA A 751 30.45 11.39 -15.52
N PRO A 752 31.13 10.28 -15.16
CA PRO A 752 30.88 8.98 -15.77
C PRO A 752 29.44 8.45 -15.62
N PHE A 753 28.77 8.70 -14.49
CA PHE A 753 27.37 8.27 -14.28
C PHE A 753 26.39 9.19 -15.02
N GLU A 754 26.66 10.49 -15.05
CA GLU A 754 25.90 11.48 -15.82
C GLU A 754 25.98 11.15 -17.33
N ALA A 755 27.18 10.83 -17.84
CA ALA A 755 27.38 10.39 -19.23
C ALA A 755 26.76 9.03 -19.54
N ALA A 756 26.60 8.15 -18.55
CA ALA A 756 25.91 6.87 -18.67
C ALA A 756 24.39 6.96 -18.43
N GLN A 757 23.85 8.15 -18.16
CA GLN A 757 22.45 8.40 -17.77
C GLN A 757 21.96 7.50 -16.62
N ARG A 758 22.85 7.21 -15.66
CA ARG A 758 22.55 6.38 -14.48
C ARG A 758 22.25 7.22 -13.26
N ASN A 759 21.26 6.79 -12.49
CA ASN A 759 20.99 7.41 -11.19
C ASN A 759 22.16 7.07 -10.24
N ARG A 760 22.87 8.11 -9.79
CA ARG A 760 24.02 7.99 -8.87
C ARG A 760 23.63 7.60 -7.44
N TYR A 761 22.33 7.63 -7.15
CA TYR A 761 21.70 7.26 -5.88
C TYR A 761 21.02 5.87 -5.91
N ASP A 762 20.84 5.30 -7.11
CA ASP A 762 20.47 3.90 -7.34
C ASP A 762 21.01 3.45 -8.71
N ILE A 763 22.15 2.76 -8.74
CA ILE A 763 22.82 2.34 -10.00
C ILE A 763 21.92 1.49 -10.92
N ARG A 764 20.89 0.85 -10.36
CA ARG A 764 19.94 0.00 -11.10
C ARG A 764 19.06 0.85 -12.02
N GLN A 765 18.81 2.12 -11.65
CA GLN A 765 17.86 3.02 -12.30
C GLN A 765 18.52 3.94 -13.35
N PRO A 766 17.76 4.42 -14.35
CA PRO A 766 18.15 5.57 -15.18
C PRO A 766 18.01 6.88 -14.39
N CYS A 767 18.67 7.94 -14.86
CA CYS A 767 18.44 9.32 -14.44
C CYS A 767 17.85 10.12 -15.62
N TYR A 768 16.72 10.79 -15.40
CA TYR A 768 16.08 11.65 -16.41
C TYR A 768 16.50 13.12 -16.21
N PRO A 769 16.83 13.87 -17.28
CA PRO A 769 17.29 15.27 -17.15
C PRO A 769 16.27 16.22 -16.51
N ASP A 770 14.97 15.92 -16.65
CA ASP A 770 13.87 16.79 -16.23
C ASP A 770 13.57 16.70 -14.73
N PHE A 771 14.23 15.79 -13.99
CA PHE A 771 14.04 15.61 -12.56
C PHE A 771 15.33 15.93 -11.78
N PRO A 772 15.33 16.99 -10.96
CA PRO A 772 16.34 17.19 -9.93
C PRO A 772 16.52 15.91 -9.10
N LEU A 773 17.76 15.64 -8.67
CA LEU A 773 18.13 14.42 -7.96
C LEU A 773 17.79 13.08 -8.66
N CYS A 774 17.37 13.06 -9.93
CA CYS A 774 16.90 11.87 -10.66
C CYS A 774 15.58 11.26 -10.13
N TYR A 775 14.80 11.97 -9.30
CA TYR A 775 13.51 11.52 -8.75
C TYR A 775 12.43 12.60 -8.93
N ASN A 776 11.21 12.20 -9.23
CA ASN A 776 10.11 13.14 -9.48
C ASN A 776 9.44 13.57 -8.16
N PHE A 777 9.82 14.72 -7.62
CA PHE A 777 9.22 15.28 -6.40
C PHE A 777 8.03 16.24 -6.66
N SER A 778 7.57 16.41 -7.90
CA SER A 778 6.55 17.43 -8.29
C SER A 778 5.31 17.51 -7.38
N HIS A 779 4.84 16.39 -6.85
CA HIS A 779 3.69 16.27 -5.96
C HIS A 779 4.01 16.73 -4.52
N ILE A 780 5.25 16.55 -4.03
CA ILE A 780 5.72 17.14 -2.77
C ILE A 780 5.83 18.66 -2.91
N HIS A 781 6.36 19.18 -4.02
CA HIS A 781 6.38 20.63 -4.27
C HIS A 781 4.96 21.19 -4.28
N ALA A 782 4.04 20.60 -5.04
CA ALA A 782 2.65 21.06 -5.12
C ALA A 782 1.89 20.96 -3.79
N TYR A 783 2.24 20.01 -2.92
CA TYR A 783 1.74 19.92 -1.54
C TYR A 783 2.26 21.07 -0.68
N LEU A 784 3.58 21.23 -0.61
CA LEU A 784 4.25 22.22 0.25
C LEU A 784 4.05 23.67 -0.24
N ASP A 785 3.78 23.90 -1.52
CA ASP A 785 3.42 25.20 -2.06
C ASP A 785 1.92 25.52 -1.98
N SER A 786 1.07 24.57 -1.60
CA SER A 786 -0.35 24.85 -1.40
C SER A 786 -0.55 25.81 -0.21
N ALA A 787 -1.32 26.88 -0.42
CA ALA A 787 -1.54 27.90 0.62
C ALA A 787 -2.12 27.30 1.91
N ARG A 788 -3.00 26.29 1.79
CA ARG A 788 -3.58 25.52 2.90
C ARG A 788 -2.50 24.84 3.75
N VAL A 789 -1.57 24.12 3.13
CA VAL A 789 -0.46 23.46 3.87
C VAL A 789 0.45 24.51 4.51
N ARG A 790 0.79 25.59 3.79
CA ARG A 790 1.66 26.65 4.33
C ARG A 790 1.04 27.37 5.53
N GLU A 791 -0.27 27.61 5.52
CA GLU A 791 -1.00 28.18 6.66
C GLU A 791 -1.03 27.21 7.86
N MET A 792 -1.38 25.94 7.63
CA MET A 792 -1.44 24.91 8.68
C MET A 792 -0.07 24.60 9.30
N LEU A 793 1.02 24.70 8.54
CA LEU A 793 2.40 24.55 9.00
C LEU A 793 3.02 25.86 9.53
N HIS A 794 2.25 26.95 9.58
CA HIS A 794 2.68 28.27 10.04
C HIS A 794 3.90 28.85 9.29
N VAL A 795 4.06 28.45 8.02
CA VAL A 795 5.13 28.92 7.11
C VAL A 795 4.95 30.40 6.80
N ASP A 796 6.04 31.16 6.77
CA ASP A 796 6.00 32.58 6.41
C ASP A 796 5.55 32.74 4.94
N GLN A 797 4.47 33.51 4.77
CA GLN A 797 3.81 33.77 3.49
C GLN A 797 4.61 34.70 2.56
N ASN A 798 5.70 35.30 3.05
CA ASN A 798 6.64 36.09 2.26
C ASN A 798 7.72 35.21 1.58
N LEU A 799 7.86 33.94 1.97
CA LEU A 799 8.84 33.03 1.39
C LEU A 799 8.39 32.56 0.00
N GLY A 800 9.36 32.31 -0.88
CA GLY A 800 9.11 31.79 -2.23
C GLY A 800 8.57 30.35 -2.24
N PRO A 801 8.48 29.74 -3.44
CA PRO A 801 8.20 28.32 -3.59
C PRO A 801 9.17 27.44 -2.80
N TRP A 802 8.68 26.34 -2.23
CA TRP A 802 9.52 25.36 -1.56
C TRP A 802 10.46 24.67 -2.56
N LEU A 803 11.70 24.47 -2.15
CA LEU A 803 12.73 23.80 -2.93
C LEU A 803 13.27 22.61 -2.13
N GLU A 804 13.38 21.48 -2.83
CA GLU A 804 14.00 20.26 -2.33
C GLU A 804 15.49 20.45 -2.02
N ILE A 805 16.17 21.29 -2.82
CA ILE A 805 17.54 21.79 -2.54
C ILE A 805 17.64 23.29 -2.82
N ASN A 806 18.12 24.06 -1.83
CA ASN A 806 18.57 25.42 -2.05
C ASN A 806 19.96 25.43 -2.73
N ASN A 807 19.99 25.81 -4.02
CA ASN A 807 21.21 25.87 -4.81
C ASN A 807 22.23 26.93 -4.33
N ASP A 808 21.79 28.04 -3.73
CA ASP A 808 22.71 29.07 -3.22
C ASP A 808 23.43 28.58 -1.95
N VAL A 809 22.75 27.82 -1.09
CA VAL A 809 23.37 27.12 0.05
C VAL A 809 24.38 26.10 -0.46
N PHE A 810 23.97 25.23 -1.40
CA PHE A 810 24.84 24.23 -2.02
C PHE A 810 26.12 24.87 -2.61
N GLN A 811 25.99 25.92 -3.42
CA GLN A 811 27.13 26.62 -4.02
C GLN A 811 27.99 27.35 -2.97
N THR A 812 27.42 27.78 -1.84
CA THR A 812 28.17 28.42 -0.76
C THR A 812 29.11 27.42 -0.09
N PHE A 813 28.62 26.25 0.28
CA PHE A 813 29.41 25.19 0.95
C PHE A 813 30.47 24.62 -0.01
N VAL A 814 30.11 24.42 -1.29
CA VAL A 814 31.04 24.10 -2.39
C VAL A 814 32.15 25.16 -2.51
N THR A 815 31.81 26.45 -2.40
CA THR A 815 32.76 27.57 -2.54
C THR A 815 33.64 27.77 -1.31
N ASP A 816 33.15 27.47 -0.12
CA ASP A 816 33.97 27.48 1.11
C ASP A 816 35.05 26.40 1.03
N GLY A 817 34.65 25.19 0.62
CA GLY A 817 35.53 24.03 0.45
C GLY A 817 35.07 22.80 1.23
N ASP A 818 34.17 23.04 2.19
CA ASP A 818 33.52 22.15 3.16
C ASP A 818 33.32 20.68 2.70
N TRP A 819 32.84 20.42 1.48
CA TRP A 819 32.66 19.05 0.92
C TRP A 819 33.93 18.19 0.97
N SER A 820 35.12 18.82 0.96
CA SER A 820 36.41 18.12 1.02
C SER A 820 36.86 17.79 2.44
N MET A 821 36.17 18.24 3.49
CA MET A 821 36.54 18.02 4.88
C MET A 821 36.25 16.57 5.32
N SER A 822 36.80 16.14 6.46
CA SER A 822 36.50 14.84 7.06
C SER A 822 36.11 15.02 8.52
N TYR A 823 35.00 14.41 8.91
CA TYR A 823 34.42 14.51 10.25
C TYR A 823 34.34 13.15 10.97
N ASP A 824 35.00 12.14 10.42
CA ASP A 824 35.21 10.82 11.02
C ASP A 824 35.91 10.90 12.39
N THR A 825 36.91 11.78 12.54
CA THR A 825 37.56 12.03 13.85
C THR A 825 36.59 12.46 14.95
N TYR A 826 35.48 13.13 14.62
CA TYR A 826 34.47 13.51 15.61
C TYR A 826 33.67 12.28 16.06
N ILE A 827 33.38 11.35 15.14
CA ILE A 827 32.77 10.04 15.46
C ILE A 827 33.70 9.21 16.37
N ALA A 828 35.02 9.29 16.20
CA ALA A 828 35.95 8.65 17.13
C ALA A 828 35.83 9.21 18.56
N ASP A 829 35.74 10.53 18.75
CA ASP A 829 35.56 11.14 20.06
C ASP A 829 34.26 10.68 20.74
N LEU A 830 33.13 10.69 20.01
CA LEU A 830 31.84 10.21 20.53
C LEU A 830 31.91 8.71 20.91
N LEU A 831 32.54 7.88 20.07
CA LEU A 831 32.76 6.46 20.36
C LEU A 831 33.70 6.21 21.54
N ASN A 832 34.62 7.12 21.81
CA ASN A 832 35.56 7.04 22.93
C ASN A 832 34.89 7.38 24.28
N ASP A 833 33.81 8.15 24.27
CA ASP A 833 32.99 8.55 25.43
C ASP A 833 31.64 7.79 25.52
N ASP A 834 31.63 6.54 25.03
CA ASP A 834 30.53 5.56 25.14
C ASP A 834 29.21 5.86 24.38
N LEU A 835 29.09 6.96 23.61
CA LEU A 835 27.91 7.20 22.77
C LEU A 835 27.71 6.10 21.70
N ARG A 836 26.45 5.79 21.39
CA ARG A 836 26.05 4.83 20.35
C ARG A 836 26.30 5.40 18.95
N VAL A 837 26.87 4.62 18.03
CA VAL A 837 27.03 5.00 16.62
C VAL A 837 26.55 3.88 15.71
N LEU A 838 25.60 4.20 14.83
CA LEU A 838 25.15 3.34 13.74
C LEU A 838 25.49 3.99 12.39
N ILE A 839 26.42 3.37 11.66
CA ILE A 839 26.66 3.68 10.24
C ILE A 839 25.86 2.66 9.42
N TYR A 840 24.98 3.10 8.54
CA TYR A 840 24.20 2.20 7.69
C TYR A 840 24.18 2.66 6.23
N ALA A 841 24.28 1.74 5.28
CA ALA A 841 24.27 2.08 3.86
C ALA A 841 23.69 0.98 2.98
N GLY A 842 22.88 1.40 2.01
CA GLY A 842 22.38 0.57 0.92
C GLY A 842 23.48 0.21 -0.09
N ASP A 843 23.39 -0.99 -0.66
CA ASP A 843 24.35 -1.53 -1.62
C ASP A 843 24.19 -0.99 -3.06
N ALA A 844 23.05 -0.36 -3.39
CA ALA A 844 22.77 0.17 -4.73
C ALA A 844 23.09 1.67 -4.92
N ASP A 845 23.32 2.43 -3.84
CA ASP A 845 23.86 3.79 -3.92
C ASP A 845 25.35 3.77 -4.29
N ILE A 846 25.76 4.74 -5.11
CA ILE A 846 27.14 4.90 -5.56
C ILE A 846 27.77 6.15 -4.96
N MET A 847 27.01 7.24 -4.84
CA MET A 847 27.48 8.54 -4.34
C MET A 847 28.09 8.41 -2.94
N CYS A 848 27.43 7.65 -2.06
CA CYS A 848 27.85 7.41 -0.68
C CYS A 848 27.83 5.90 -0.36
N ASN A 849 28.27 5.10 -1.33
CA ASN A 849 28.22 3.64 -1.36
C ASN A 849 28.68 2.93 -0.07
N TRP A 850 28.10 1.74 0.15
CA TRP A 850 28.47 0.80 1.22
C TRP A 850 29.98 0.58 1.36
N MET A 851 30.70 0.30 0.27
CA MET A 851 32.11 -0.09 0.36
C MET A 851 32.98 1.04 0.92
N GLY A 852 32.70 2.28 0.54
CA GLY A 852 33.34 3.46 1.10
C GLY A 852 32.99 3.65 2.58
N ASN A 853 31.71 3.49 2.94
CA ASN A 853 31.27 3.60 4.34
C ASN A 853 31.89 2.51 5.24
N GLN A 854 31.98 1.27 4.76
CA GLN A 854 32.73 0.19 5.41
C GLN A 854 34.22 0.55 5.54
N ALA A 855 34.85 1.05 4.48
CA ALA A 855 36.28 1.32 4.47
C ALA A 855 36.73 2.45 5.43
N TRP A 856 35.97 3.54 5.56
CA TRP A 856 36.32 4.58 6.54
C TRP A 856 36.03 4.11 7.97
N THR A 857 34.93 3.38 8.20
CA THR A 857 34.59 2.85 9.54
C THR A 857 35.65 1.86 10.04
N LEU A 858 36.20 1.00 9.18
CA LEU A 858 37.31 0.09 9.51
C LEU A 858 38.66 0.82 9.69
N ALA A 859 38.83 1.98 9.05
CA ALA A 859 40.04 2.82 9.15
C ALA A 859 40.02 3.77 10.36
N LEU A 860 38.84 4.09 10.89
CA LEU A 860 38.60 4.99 12.02
C LEU A 860 39.50 4.68 13.23
N ASP A 861 40.08 5.69 13.87
CA ASP A 861 41.01 5.52 14.99
C ASP A 861 40.32 5.82 16.33
N TRP A 862 39.90 4.76 17.02
CA TRP A 862 39.14 4.84 18.28
C TRP A 862 39.44 3.62 19.17
N ARG A 863 39.13 3.71 20.47
CA ARG A 863 39.48 2.71 21.50
C ARG A 863 39.03 1.26 21.20
N GLY A 864 37.96 1.07 20.42
CA GLY A 864 37.41 -0.23 20.05
C GLY A 864 37.82 -0.77 18.68
N LYS A 865 38.63 -0.03 17.92
CA LYS A 865 39.01 -0.30 16.52
C LYS A 865 39.41 -1.75 16.25
N ASP A 866 40.41 -2.26 16.97
CA ASP A 866 40.95 -3.60 16.72
C ASP A 866 39.92 -4.70 16.97
N SER A 867 39.08 -4.54 17.99
CA SER A 867 38.00 -5.48 18.32
C SER A 867 36.82 -5.40 17.35
N PHE A 868 36.48 -4.21 16.84
CA PHE A 868 35.49 -4.02 15.78
C PHE A 868 35.97 -4.58 14.42
N ASN A 869 37.26 -4.41 14.11
CA ASN A 869 37.88 -4.95 12.91
C ASN A 869 38.04 -6.49 12.99
N ALA A 870 38.24 -7.04 14.19
CA ALA A 870 38.26 -8.48 14.46
C ALA A 870 36.86 -9.11 14.62
N ALA A 871 35.80 -8.32 14.79
CA ALA A 871 34.43 -8.83 14.87
C ALA A 871 33.99 -9.44 13.53
N GLU A 872 33.38 -10.62 13.58
CA GLU A 872 32.82 -11.28 12.40
C GLU A 872 31.58 -10.52 11.89
N GLU A 873 31.42 -10.42 10.57
CA GLU A 873 30.19 -9.90 9.95
C GLU A 873 29.07 -10.93 10.08
N GLN A 874 28.00 -10.53 10.77
CA GLN A 874 26.82 -11.35 11.02
C GLN A 874 25.73 -11.01 10.01
N THR A 875 24.91 -11.99 9.64
CA THR A 875 23.71 -11.75 8.81
C THR A 875 22.76 -10.79 9.54
N LEU A 876 22.41 -9.66 8.94
CA LEU A 876 21.36 -8.81 9.50
C LEU A 876 20.01 -9.47 9.22
N LEU A 877 19.33 -9.87 10.28
CA LEU A 877 18.06 -10.58 10.23
C LEU A 877 16.91 -9.66 10.60
N ALA A 878 16.16 -9.22 9.59
CA ALA A 878 15.01 -8.33 9.75
C ALA A 878 13.70 -9.13 9.93
N ARG A 879 12.71 -8.48 10.52
CA ARG A 879 11.32 -8.95 10.62
C ARG A 879 10.41 -7.76 10.29
N ASP A 880 9.39 -7.99 9.47
CA ASP A 880 8.31 -7.01 9.26
C ASP A 880 7.65 -6.66 10.62
N PRO A 881 7.74 -5.41 11.09
CA PRO A 881 7.19 -5.00 12.39
C PRO A 881 5.66 -4.99 12.43
N LEU A 882 4.98 -5.02 11.27
CA LEU A 882 3.52 -5.05 11.16
C LEU A 882 2.95 -6.48 11.25
N MET A 883 3.82 -7.49 11.25
CA MET A 883 3.46 -8.91 11.33
C MET A 883 3.70 -9.46 12.74
N TYR A 884 2.59 -9.73 13.45
CA TYR A 884 2.61 -10.48 14.72
C TYR A 884 3.16 -11.90 14.55
N ASP A 885 3.46 -12.55 15.68
CA ASP A 885 4.30 -13.77 15.77
C ASP A 885 4.08 -14.83 14.67
N GLY A 886 5.20 -15.28 14.10
CA GLY A 886 5.26 -16.15 12.92
C GLY A 886 5.90 -15.49 11.69
N ALA A 887 6.05 -14.17 11.70
CA ALA A 887 6.72 -13.39 10.66
C ALA A 887 8.08 -14.00 10.24
N LYS A 888 8.23 -14.29 8.94
CA LYS A 888 9.45 -14.86 8.36
C LYS A 888 10.59 -13.85 8.55
N VAL A 889 11.64 -14.29 9.22
CA VAL A 889 12.85 -13.49 9.39
C VAL A 889 13.63 -13.55 8.06
N SER A 890 13.80 -12.39 7.42
CA SER A 890 14.51 -12.25 6.15
C SER A 890 15.95 -11.78 6.36
N ASN A 891 16.83 -12.10 5.41
CA ASN A 891 18.15 -11.48 5.37
C ASN A 891 18.03 -10.07 4.77
N ALA A 892 18.29 -9.04 5.58
CA ALA A 892 18.32 -7.65 5.13
C ALA A 892 19.74 -7.16 4.80
N GLY A 893 20.78 -7.98 5.04
CA GLY A 893 22.17 -7.68 4.67
C GLY A 893 23.17 -8.18 5.70
N VAL A 894 24.14 -7.35 6.08
CA VAL A 894 25.16 -7.74 7.09
C VAL A 894 25.37 -6.64 8.12
N VAL A 895 25.59 -7.05 9.36
CA VAL A 895 25.97 -6.18 10.47
C VAL A 895 27.31 -6.60 11.06
N ARG A 896 28.19 -5.62 11.24
CA ARG A 896 29.42 -5.70 12.04
C ARG A 896 29.23 -4.79 13.24
N SER A 897 29.36 -5.32 14.44
CA SER A 897 29.14 -4.53 15.66
C SER A 897 30.11 -4.91 16.78
N PHE A 898 30.60 -3.91 17.50
CA PHE A 898 31.38 -4.09 18.72
C PHE A 898 31.12 -2.94 19.70
N ASN A 899 30.74 -3.27 20.93
CA ASN A 899 30.31 -2.34 21.97
C ASN A 899 29.29 -1.31 21.44
N ASN A 900 29.69 -0.04 21.40
CA ASN A 900 28.86 1.11 21.02
C ASN A 900 28.92 1.47 19.52
N CYS A 901 29.65 0.71 18.69
CA CYS A 901 29.73 0.92 17.24
C CYS A 901 29.06 -0.22 16.46
N ALA A 902 28.21 0.13 15.49
CA ALA A 902 27.60 -0.78 14.53
C ALA A 902 27.72 -0.23 13.10
N LEU A 903 28.04 -1.11 12.15
CA LEU A 903 28.07 -0.87 10.71
C LEU A 903 27.14 -1.86 10.02
N VAL A 904 26.19 -1.37 9.24
CA VAL A 904 25.14 -2.15 8.59
C VAL A 904 25.14 -1.95 7.07
N ARG A 905 25.24 -3.04 6.31
CA ARG A 905 24.86 -3.07 4.89
C ARG A 905 23.40 -3.45 4.80
N LEU A 906 22.65 -2.72 3.98
CA LEU A 906 21.31 -3.07 3.57
C LEU A 906 21.32 -3.56 2.12
N ASP A 907 20.85 -4.79 1.88
CA ASP A 907 20.91 -5.47 0.57
C ASP A 907 19.70 -5.10 -0.28
N LEU A 908 19.93 -4.74 -1.55
CA LEU A 908 18.95 -4.20 -2.50
C LEU A 908 18.45 -2.78 -2.16
N PHE A 909 19.14 -2.04 -1.30
CA PHE A 909 18.73 -0.71 -0.85
C PHE A 909 19.44 0.41 -1.61
N ASN A 910 18.70 1.47 -1.95
CA ASN A 910 19.23 2.67 -2.61
C ASN A 910 19.68 3.71 -1.57
N ARG A 911 19.92 4.96 -1.97
CA ARG A 911 20.29 6.03 -1.04
C ARG A 911 19.19 6.38 -0.04
N PHE A 912 17.95 6.47 -0.49
CA PHE A 912 16.79 6.94 0.28
C PHE A 912 16.16 5.78 1.08
N LEU A 913 16.92 5.30 2.06
CA LEU A 913 16.78 3.96 2.64
C LEU A 913 15.39 3.63 3.19
N ALA A 914 14.71 4.59 3.82
CA ALA A 914 13.38 4.36 4.38
C ALA A 914 12.26 4.51 3.34
N GLY A 915 12.50 5.16 2.21
CA GLY A 915 11.56 5.23 1.10
C GLY A 915 11.36 3.88 0.39
N SER A 916 12.35 2.98 0.50
CA SER A 916 12.42 1.67 -0.14
C SER A 916 12.12 0.46 0.78
N LEU A 917 11.61 0.69 1.98
CA LEU A 917 10.96 -0.33 2.84
C LEU A 917 9.47 -0.46 2.50
#